data_AF-U6N1N6-F1
#
_entry.id   AF-U6N1N6-F1
#
_cell.length_a   1.000
_cell.length_b   1.000
_cell.length_c   1.000
_cell.angle_alpha   90.00
_cell.angle_beta   90.00
_cell.angle_gamma   90.00
#
_symmetry.space_group_name_H-M   'P 1'
#
loop_
_entity.id
_entity.type
_entity.pdbx_description
1 polymer ?
#
loop_
_entity_poly.entity_id
_entity_poly.type
_entity_poly.pdbx_seq_one_letter_code
_entity_poly.pdbx_strand_id
1 'polypeptide(L)'
;MVQVRLPYKRIQPISSSIHTCAVLTGRESLSNLAASVMDFSAVTISSRSRWGPNDLREDLRDLILQICADKKDLVFRVSESKIKHDEWLQDITTMIVTGEIYGIFDQSDREKLSFQVRSPEKPEPGSSADGWEAVVSLIQRKLHFVISIASAEMYSATERITEKFMTVTGEPIHVTCTSFVELVRQYLMLFATKKKNLDERLQKYTSGIRRLEETSSAVENMKAKLLADQPLLEKSREEAKTVAASLAEDKEKAAVMEQSCSVERAAANLARIEAHSIRDDCQRDIDEVMPLLHQALKALEALDKRDLHEVKSFPSPPALVETVMNAVCVLLGRKESWDEAKKVLNETSLLTTLREYDKDHISPKVLQQLSKYTALEDFLPERVANVSKAATSLCMWVRAVESYAQVLKVMEPKKKRLSDAEEVLKKAEDDLAEKQRSLDHVQGRVQSLIEQYSECQERVKDLENQIQVTEQRLARAGEVLSGVSVEGERWATDAEAVKEDMSNLLGDILMAAGMLTYFGPFTHEYREELSRHWLSICLEEGMTVREDFSIARTLSSPSEMRQWSLEGLPSDAASIENAILVCNCSKCPLLIDPEEQGTRWFRRRNFTREFKEISSVDDDALRLISEAVTAGMIVLVILSEGTLDPALGALLRTVVCAQTSWIGFEFFTRRWKCTVTKSKAMM
;
A
#
# COMPACT_ATOMS: atom_id res chain seq x y z
N MET A 1 -32.02 57.63 57.75
CA MET A 1 -33.07 57.51 56.70
C MET A 1 -32.69 58.41 55.54
N VAL A 2 -32.21 57.84 54.43
CA VAL A 2 -32.11 58.54 53.13
C VAL A 2 -32.71 57.62 52.10
N GLN A 3 -33.72 58.09 51.39
CA GLN A 3 -34.60 57.31 50.55
C GLN A 3 -34.11 57.38 49.09
N VAL A 4 -33.24 56.47 48.67
CA VAL A 4 -32.79 56.40 47.27
C VAL A 4 -33.90 55.79 46.42
N ARG A 5 -34.65 56.64 45.72
CA ARG A 5 -35.62 56.21 44.69
C ARG A 5 -34.87 55.70 43.46
N LEU A 6 -34.80 54.37 43.31
CA LEU A 6 -34.46 53.77 42.02
C LEU A 6 -35.57 54.10 41.00
N PRO A 7 -35.25 54.60 39.78
CA PRO A 7 -36.25 54.87 38.76
C PRO A 7 -36.74 53.57 38.13
N TYR A 8 -37.85 53.04 38.67
CA TYR A 8 -38.63 51.99 38.01
C TYR A 8 -39.06 52.43 36.60
N LYS A 9 -38.40 51.90 35.57
CA LYS A 9 -39.00 51.74 34.24
C LYS A 9 -39.11 50.24 33.96
N ARG A 10 -40.32 49.81 33.58
CA ARG A 10 -40.65 48.40 33.29
C ARG A 10 -39.64 47.83 32.30
N ILE A 11 -39.00 46.72 32.68
CA ILE A 11 -38.22 45.88 31.77
C ILE A 11 -39.20 45.36 30.69
N GLN A 12 -38.91 45.67 29.42
CA GLN A 12 -39.61 45.05 28.29
C GLN A 12 -39.03 43.65 28.05
N PRO A 13 -39.83 42.66 27.61
CA PRO A 13 -39.44 41.25 27.59
C PRO A 13 -38.63 40.86 26.35
N ILE A 14 -37.65 41.67 25.94
CA ILE A 14 -36.75 41.38 24.80
C ILE A 14 -35.31 41.80 25.14
N SER A 15 -34.64 41.00 25.97
CA SER A 15 -33.18 40.87 25.99
C SER A 15 -32.81 39.72 26.91
N SER A 16 -31.97 38.80 26.44
CA SER A 16 -31.16 37.95 27.31
C SER A 16 -30.21 38.87 28.11
N SER A 17 -30.60 39.18 29.35
CA SER A 17 -29.89 40.12 30.21
C SER A 17 -28.65 39.47 30.80
N ILE A 18 -27.51 39.63 30.11
CA ILE A 18 -26.18 39.40 30.69
C ILE A 18 -26.01 40.39 31.84
N HIS A 19 -26.27 39.93 33.06
CA HIS A 19 -26.08 40.73 34.27
C HIS A 19 -24.60 40.69 34.70
N THR A 20 -23.81 41.62 34.17
CA THR A 20 -22.45 41.91 34.67
C THR A 20 -22.53 42.60 36.03
N CYS A 21 -22.31 41.83 37.11
CA CYS A 21 -22.09 42.38 38.45
C CYS A 21 -20.58 42.60 38.64
N ALA A 22 -20.18 43.87 38.76
CA ALA A 22 -18.80 44.24 39.05
C ALA A 22 -18.47 44.12 40.55
N VAL A 23 -17.18 44.01 40.84
CA VAL A 23 -16.51 44.23 42.14
C VAL A 23 -16.42 43.03 43.12
N LEU A 24 -15.16 42.67 43.40
CA LEU A 24 -14.59 41.91 44.53
C LEU A 24 -14.78 40.37 44.62
N THR A 25 -13.78 39.78 45.30
CA THR A 25 -13.71 38.38 45.74
C THR A 25 -14.99 37.96 46.45
N GLY A 26 -15.61 36.88 45.96
CA GLY A 26 -16.99 36.51 46.32
C GLY A 26 -17.94 36.43 45.14
N ARG A 27 -17.45 36.50 43.89
CA ARG A 27 -18.23 36.42 42.63
C ARG A 27 -19.28 35.28 42.60
N GLU A 28 -18.95 34.09 43.12
CA GLU A 28 -19.89 32.98 43.33
C GLU A 28 -20.99 33.31 44.35
N SER A 29 -20.60 33.81 45.53
CA SER A 29 -21.51 34.22 46.59
C SER A 29 -22.41 35.38 46.20
N LEU A 30 -21.91 36.33 45.40
CA LEU A 30 -22.64 37.50 44.89
C LEU A 30 -23.62 37.13 43.77
N SER A 31 -23.23 36.26 42.84
CA SER A 31 -24.17 35.74 41.83
C SER A 31 -25.25 34.86 42.45
N ASN A 32 -24.91 34.05 43.45
CA ASN A 32 -25.89 33.31 44.25
C ASN A 32 -26.79 34.24 45.09
N LEU A 33 -26.24 35.32 45.66
CA LEU A 33 -27.03 36.32 46.39
C LEU A 33 -27.98 37.06 45.46
N ALA A 34 -27.49 37.55 44.31
CA ALA A 34 -28.31 38.23 43.30
C ALA A 34 -29.41 37.31 42.76
N ALA A 35 -29.10 36.05 42.46
CA ALA A 35 -30.10 35.05 42.10
C ALA A 35 -31.14 34.87 43.21
N SER A 36 -30.71 34.68 44.47
CA SER A 36 -31.62 34.51 45.61
C SER A 36 -32.48 35.74 45.92
N VAL A 37 -32.00 36.96 45.66
CA VAL A 37 -32.73 38.23 45.83
C VAL A 37 -33.76 38.44 44.72
N MET A 38 -33.53 37.85 43.55
CA MET A 38 -34.45 37.89 42.40
C MET A 38 -35.39 36.66 42.33
N ASP A 39 -35.34 35.75 43.32
CA ASP A 39 -36.01 34.44 43.32
C ASP A 39 -35.63 33.52 42.12
N PHE A 40 -34.41 33.69 41.59
CA PHE A 40 -33.88 32.91 40.46
C PHE A 40 -33.13 31.66 40.96
N SER A 41 -33.28 30.54 40.24
CA SER A 41 -32.51 29.32 40.50
C SER A 41 -31.11 29.44 39.91
N ALA A 42 -30.05 29.48 40.73
CA ALA A 42 -28.67 29.47 40.24
C ALA A 42 -28.14 28.04 40.08
N VAL A 43 -27.63 27.70 38.89
CA VAL A 43 -26.99 26.41 38.60
C VAL A 43 -25.56 26.66 38.11
N THR A 44 -24.61 25.94 38.69
CA THR A 44 -23.18 26.02 38.37
C THR A 44 -22.67 24.68 37.88
N ILE A 45 -21.84 24.70 36.83
CA ILE A 45 -21.17 23.53 36.26
C ILE A 45 -20.44 22.73 37.36
N SER A 46 -20.96 21.54 37.65
CA SER A 46 -20.49 20.65 38.73
C SER A 46 -19.34 19.77 38.25
N SER A 47 -18.14 19.95 38.81
CA SER A 47 -16.91 19.35 38.28
C SER A 47 -16.89 17.82 38.33
N ARG A 48 -17.20 17.16 37.21
CA ARG A 48 -16.90 15.73 36.98
C ARG A 48 -15.38 15.54 36.73
N SER A 49 -14.83 14.36 37.03
CA SER A 49 -13.36 14.13 36.97
C SER A 49 -12.83 13.85 35.55
N ARG A 50 -13.71 13.46 34.62
CA ARG A 50 -13.48 13.44 33.18
C ARG A 50 -14.63 14.18 32.53
N TRP A 51 -14.32 15.12 31.64
CA TRP A 51 -15.29 15.88 30.87
C TRP A 51 -15.20 15.48 29.39
N GLY A 52 -16.23 14.81 28.89
CA GLY A 52 -16.41 14.54 27.46
C GLY A 52 -17.00 15.74 26.71
N PRO A 53 -16.97 15.73 25.36
CA PRO A 53 -17.55 16.81 24.55
C PRO A 53 -19.07 16.94 24.75
N ASN A 54 -19.77 15.83 24.99
CA ASN A 54 -21.23 15.82 25.18
C ASN A 54 -21.70 16.25 26.58
N ASP A 55 -20.82 16.29 27.59
CA ASP A 55 -21.23 16.49 28.99
C ASP A 55 -21.90 17.86 29.21
N LEU A 56 -21.46 18.90 28.50
CA LEU A 56 -22.13 20.20 28.53
C LEU A 56 -23.50 20.16 27.84
N ARG A 57 -23.69 19.32 26.82
CA ARG A 57 -25.00 19.15 26.16
C ARG A 57 -25.99 18.45 27.09
N GLU A 58 -25.53 17.54 27.94
CA GLU A 58 -26.34 16.96 29.02
C GLU A 58 -26.72 18.02 30.06
N ASP A 59 -25.74 18.76 30.60
CA ASP A 59 -26.01 19.85 31.56
C ASP A 59 -27.00 20.89 30.98
N LEU A 60 -26.81 21.32 29.72
CA LEU A 60 -27.73 22.23 29.00
C LEU A 60 -29.12 21.62 28.74
N ARG A 61 -29.22 20.31 28.48
CA ARG A 61 -30.49 19.60 28.34
C ARG A 61 -31.28 19.67 29.64
N ASP A 62 -30.65 19.33 30.76
CA ASP A 62 -31.28 19.31 32.08
C ASP A 62 -31.73 20.71 32.52
N LEU A 63 -30.93 21.74 32.21
CA LEU A 63 -31.28 23.15 32.43
C LEU A 63 -32.55 23.56 31.67
N ILE A 64 -32.67 23.17 30.39
CA ILE A 64 -33.85 23.47 29.57
C ILE A 64 -35.08 22.72 30.10
N LEU A 65 -34.92 21.44 30.46
CA LEU A 65 -35.99 20.65 31.09
C LEU A 65 -36.49 21.33 32.38
N GLN A 66 -35.58 21.82 33.22
CA GLN A 66 -35.92 22.53 34.46
C GLN A 66 -36.67 23.84 34.18
N ILE A 67 -36.23 24.65 33.20
CA ILE A 67 -36.93 25.89 32.81
C ILE A 67 -38.34 25.61 32.27
N CYS A 68 -38.49 24.58 31.43
CA CYS A 68 -39.80 24.19 30.90
C CYS A 68 -40.75 23.62 31.97
N ALA A 69 -40.21 23.02 33.03
CA ALA A 69 -40.98 22.49 34.17
C ALA A 69 -41.37 23.57 35.18
N ASP A 70 -40.39 24.30 35.72
CA ASP A 70 -40.60 25.24 36.82
C ASP A 70 -41.14 26.61 36.34
N LYS A 71 -40.90 26.97 35.06
CA LYS A 71 -41.14 28.30 34.46
C LYS A 71 -40.50 29.48 35.22
N LYS A 72 -39.58 29.18 36.15
CA LYS A 72 -38.76 30.13 36.90
C LYS A 72 -37.57 30.58 36.07
N ASP A 73 -37.09 31.78 36.37
CA ASP A 73 -35.83 32.28 35.86
C ASP A 73 -34.66 31.49 36.47
N LEU A 74 -33.73 31.09 35.60
CA LEU A 74 -32.61 30.22 35.95
C LEU A 74 -31.30 30.88 35.47
N VAL A 75 -30.34 31.01 36.38
CA VAL A 75 -29.02 31.56 36.10
C VAL A 75 -28.01 30.42 35.91
N PHE A 76 -27.50 30.25 34.69
CA PHE A 76 -26.44 29.29 34.39
C PHE A 76 -25.07 29.96 34.45
N ARG A 77 -24.20 29.43 35.32
CA ARG A 77 -22.90 30.00 35.64
C ARG A 77 -21.76 29.20 35.02
N VAL A 78 -20.98 29.83 34.14
CA VAL A 78 -19.82 29.27 33.46
C VAL A 78 -18.57 30.08 33.84
N SER A 79 -17.48 29.40 34.21
CA SER A 79 -16.16 30.02 34.36
C SER A 79 -15.30 29.66 33.16
N GLU A 80 -14.58 30.63 32.61
CA GLU A 80 -13.69 30.45 31.45
C GLU A 80 -12.67 29.32 31.70
N SER A 81 -12.14 29.21 32.93
CA SER A 81 -11.26 28.12 33.39
C SER A 81 -11.83 26.70 33.27
N LYS A 82 -13.16 26.55 33.16
CA LYS A 82 -13.82 25.24 33.03
C LYS A 82 -14.04 24.83 31.57
N ILE A 83 -13.94 25.74 30.61
CA ILE A 83 -14.20 25.47 29.19
C ILE A 83 -12.99 24.77 28.58
N LYS A 84 -13.13 23.48 28.25
CA LYS A 84 -12.01 22.63 27.77
C LYS A 84 -12.12 22.17 26.33
N HIS A 85 -13.30 22.25 25.72
CA HIS A 85 -13.58 21.78 24.36
C HIS A 85 -14.23 22.91 23.56
N ASP A 86 -13.88 23.05 22.27
CA ASP A 86 -14.37 24.17 21.44
C ASP A 86 -15.88 24.06 21.16
N GLU A 87 -16.39 22.83 21.04
CA GLU A 87 -17.81 22.51 20.82
C GLU A 87 -18.70 23.15 21.90
N TRP A 88 -18.19 23.29 23.11
CA TRP A 88 -18.90 23.91 24.22
C TRP A 88 -19.11 25.42 24.03
N LEU A 89 -18.12 26.11 23.47
CA LEU A 89 -18.27 27.54 23.13
C LEU A 89 -19.26 27.72 21.99
N GLN A 90 -19.23 26.82 21.00
CA GLN A 90 -20.21 26.80 19.92
C GLN A 90 -21.62 26.56 20.46
N ASP A 91 -21.80 25.58 21.36
CA ASP A 91 -23.08 25.26 22.00
C ASP A 91 -23.60 26.42 22.85
N ILE A 92 -22.77 26.99 23.73
CA ILE A 92 -23.13 28.17 24.55
C ILE A 92 -23.51 29.36 23.66
N THR A 93 -22.73 29.65 22.62
CA THR A 93 -23.01 30.76 21.70
C THR A 93 -24.31 30.53 20.94
N THR A 94 -24.55 29.29 20.47
CA THR A 94 -25.79 28.92 19.81
C THR A 94 -26.98 29.08 20.77
N MET A 95 -26.86 28.62 22.02
CA MET A 95 -27.89 28.81 23.04
C MET A 95 -28.17 30.30 23.36
N ILE A 96 -27.16 31.16 23.37
CA ILE A 96 -27.33 32.61 23.60
C ILE A 96 -27.97 33.32 22.39
N VAL A 97 -27.62 32.91 21.16
CA VAL A 97 -28.02 33.61 19.92
C VAL A 97 -29.32 33.07 19.33
N THR A 98 -29.49 31.76 19.24
CA THR A 98 -30.70 31.12 18.66
C THR A 98 -31.65 30.62 19.74
N GLY A 99 -31.18 30.31 20.94
CA GLY A 99 -31.98 29.63 21.98
C GLY A 99 -32.23 28.14 21.72
N GLU A 100 -31.61 27.55 20.70
CA GLU A 100 -31.67 26.10 20.42
C GLU A 100 -30.36 25.53 19.87
N ILE A 101 -29.90 24.40 20.41
CA ILE A 101 -28.80 23.61 19.83
C ILE A 101 -29.39 22.40 19.11
N TYR A 102 -29.00 22.21 17.85
CA TYR A 102 -29.43 21.06 17.04
C TYR A 102 -28.91 19.73 17.64
N GLY A 103 -29.80 18.76 17.76
CA GLY A 103 -29.49 17.42 18.27
C GLY A 103 -29.53 17.23 19.80
N ILE A 104 -29.86 18.25 20.61
CA ILE A 104 -30.05 18.05 22.07
C ILE A 104 -31.39 17.35 22.39
N PHE A 105 -32.45 17.66 21.65
CA PHE A 105 -33.77 17.09 21.83
C PHE A 105 -34.28 16.42 20.55
N ASP A 106 -34.66 15.15 20.68
CA ASP A 106 -35.36 14.37 19.65
C ASP A 106 -36.77 14.93 19.38
N GLN A 107 -37.33 14.60 18.22
CA GLN A 107 -38.66 15.06 17.80
C GLN A 107 -39.76 14.78 18.86
N SER A 108 -39.72 13.60 19.50
CA SER A 108 -40.67 13.24 20.57
C SER A 108 -40.52 14.13 21.83
N ASP A 109 -39.31 14.58 22.17
CA ASP A 109 -39.08 15.45 23.32
C ASP A 109 -39.45 16.90 23.00
N ARG A 110 -39.22 17.36 21.77
CA ARG A 110 -39.70 18.66 21.27
C ARG A 110 -41.22 18.78 21.35
N GLU A 111 -41.95 17.71 21.00
CA GLU A 111 -43.41 17.65 21.09
C GLU A 111 -43.92 17.66 22.56
N LYS A 112 -43.24 16.94 23.47
CA LYS A 112 -43.57 16.98 24.91
C LYS A 112 -43.36 18.37 25.52
N LEU A 113 -42.20 18.99 25.24
CA LEU A 113 -41.84 20.30 25.80
C LEU A 113 -42.72 21.42 25.24
N SER A 114 -43.02 21.40 23.94
CA SER A 114 -43.95 22.36 23.34
C SER A 114 -45.37 22.21 23.90
N PHE A 115 -45.84 20.99 24.18
CA PHE A 115 -47.11 20.77 24.88
C PHE A 115 -47.09 21.31 26.33
N GLN A 116 -46.00 21.05 27.06
CA GLN A 116 -45.81 21.49 28.45
C GLN A 116 -45.77 23.02 28.59
N VAL A 117 -45.14 23.72 27.63
CA VAL A 117 -45.09 25.19 27.62
C VAL A 117 -46.44 25.82 27.25
N ARG A 118 -47.26 25.18 26.40
CA ARG A 118 -48.51 25.72 25.82
C ARG A 118 -49.67 25.99 26.79
N SER A 119 -49.54 25.65 28.08
CA SER A 119 -50.61 25.79 29.08
C SER A 119 -50.22 26.75 30.22
N PRO A 120 -51.08 27.72 30.60
CA PRO A 120 -51.94 28.53 29.75
C PRO A 120 -51.65 30.03 29.94
N GLU A 121 -50.92 30.66 29.02
CA GLU A 121 -50.98 32.12 28.83
C GLU A 121 -51.76 32.41 27.54
N LYS A 122 -52.57 33.47 27.55
CA LYS A 122 -53.56 33.73 26.49
C LYS A 122 -52.87 33.88 25.13
N PRO A 123 -53.31 33.17 24.07
CA PRO A 123 -52.77 33.37 22.74
C PRO A 123 -53.16 34.75 22.21
N GLU A 124 -52.19 35.53 21.74
CA GLU A 124 -52.49 36.69 20.89
C GLU A 124 -53.08 36.22 19.55
N PRO A 125 -54.15 36.86 19.05
CA PRO A 125 -54.87 36.37 17.87
C PRO A 125 -54.08 36.67 16.59
N GLY A 126 -53.32 35.69 16.10
CA GLY A 126 -52.71 35.77 14.77
C GLY A 126 -51.50 34.86 14.50
N SER A 127 -50.94 34.17 15.50
CA SER A 127 -49.72 33.39 15.30
C SER A 127 -49.96 31.90 15.03
N SER A 128 -49.76 31.50 13.77
CA SER A 128 -49.40 30.12 13.40
C SER A 128 -47.90 29.92 13.61
N ALA A 129 -47.43 30.08 14.84
CA ALA A 129 -46.06 29.76 15.24
C ALA A 129 -45.97 28.32 15.72
N ASP A 130 -44.84 27.69 15.42
CA ASP A 130 -44.58 26.31 15.79
C ASP A 130 -44.52 26.17 17.32
N GLY A 131 -44.97 25.04 17.85
CA GLY A 131 -45.01 24.85 19.32
C GLY A 131 -43.63 24.97 19.97
N TRP A 132 -42.59 24.70 19.19
CA TRP A 132 -41.17 24.82 19.55
C TRP A 132 -40.69 26.27 19.63
N GLU A 133 -41.20 27.18 18.82
CA GLU A 133 -40.81 28.60 18.84
C GLU A 133 -41.20 29.28 20.18
N ALA A 134 -42.31 28.85 20.76
CA ALA A 134 -42.71 29.25 22.12
C ALA A 134 -41.77 28.70 23.22
N VAL A 135 -41.18 27.51 23.03
CA VAL A 135 -40.17 26.93 23.93
C VAL A 135 -38.87 27.72 23.82
N VAL A 136 -38.40 27.99 22.60
CA VAL A 136 -37.20 28.81 22.35
C VAL A 136 -37.36 30.22 22.93
N SER A 137 -38.51 30.86 22.74
CA SER A 137 -38.82 32.16 23.34
C SER A 137 -38.86 32.10 24.88
N LEU A 138 -39.34 31.00 25.48
CA LEU A 138 -39.29 30.82 26.93
C LEU A 138 -37.85 30.68 27.43
N ILE A 139 -37.02 29.87 26.76
CA ILE A 139 -35.59 29.70 27.08
C ILE A 139 -34.88 31.07 27.02
N GLN A 140 -35.03 31.81 25.93
CA GLN A 140 -34.41 33.15 25.76
C GLN A 140 -34.87 34.18 26.80
N ARG A 141 -36.06 34.01 27.40
CA ARG A 141 -36.60 34.91 28.43
C ARG A 141 -36.28 34.47 29.86
N LYS A 142 -35.91 33.21 30.08
CA LYS A 142 -35.77 32.59 31.42
C LYS A 142 -34.38 32.01 31.72
N LEU A 143 -33.56 31.72 30.71
CA LEU A 143 -32.18 31.28 30.87
C LEU A 143 -31.24 32.49 30.82
N HIS A 144 -30.56 32.75 31.93
CA HIS A 144 -29.62 33.87 32.07
C HIS A 144 -28.20 33.32 32.20
N PHE A 145 -27.30 33.68 31.28
CA PHE A 145 -25.89 33.26 31.33
C PHE A 145 -25.05 34.24 32.14
N VAL A 146 -24.20 33.72 33.04
CA VAL A 146 -23.19 34.48 33.78
C VAL A 146 -21.82 33.88 33.50
N ILE A 147 -20.95 34.69 32.87
CA ILE A 147 -19.56 34.39 32.51
C ILE A 147 -18.65 35.37 33.26
N SER A 148 -17.45 34.93 33.65
CA SER A 148 -16.51 35.65 34.53
C SER A 148 -15.10 35.63 33.96
N ILE A 149 -14.32 36.72 33.92
CA ILE A 149 -14.69 38.17 34.08
C ILE A 149 -13.70 39.12 33.38
N ALA A 150 -12.53 38.67 32.88
CA ALA A 150 -11.52 39.54 32.28
C ALA A 150 -12.08 40.44 31.15
N SER A 151 -12.92 39.89 30.27
CA SER A 151 -13.63 40.64 29.22
C SER A 151 -14.56 41.75 29.76
N ALA A 152 -15.15 41.57 30.95
CA ALA A 152 -16.00 42.55 31.62
C ALA A 152 -15.19 43.63 32.35
N GLU A 153 -14.02 43.27 32.90
CA GLU A 153 -13.08 44.25 33.47
C GLU A 153 -12.38 45.06 32.38
N MET A 154 -12.04 44.46 31.23
CA MET A 154 -11.62 45.16 30.01
C MET A 154 -12.69 46.15 29.52
N TYR A 155 -13.97 45.75 29.52
CA TYR A 155 -15.10 46.62 29.19
C TYR A 155 -15.22 47.80 30.16
N SER A 156 -15.17 47.58 31.49
CA SER A 156 -15.22 48.66 32.48
C SER A 156 -14.00 49.59 32.42
N ALA A 157 -12.81 49.05 32.14
CA ALA A 157 -11.62 49.85 31.86
C ALA A 157 -11.81 50.74 30.62
N THR A 158 -12.44 50.21 29.57
CA THR A 158 -12.78 50.97 28.36
C THR A 158 -13.74 52.11 28.69
N GLU A 159 -14.81 51.87 29.46
CA GLU A 159 -15.74 52.93 29.88
C GLU A 159 -15.04 54.09 30.62
N ARG A 160 -14.10 53.78 31.54
CA ARG A 160 -13.31 54.81 32.25
C ARG A 160 -12.41 55.61 31.31
N ILE A 161 -11.75 54.96 30.35
CA ILE A 161 -10.93 55.65 29.34
C ILE A 161 -11.80 56.42 28.35
N THR A 162 -13.01 55.94 28.03
CA THR A 162 -14.03 56.68 27.27
C THR A 162 -14.41 57.98 28.00
N GLU A 163 -14.73 57.93 29.29
CA GLU A 163 -15.03 59.13 30.09
C GLU A 163 -13.84 60.11 30.09
N LYS A 164 -12.63 59.60 30.36
CA LYS A 164 -11.38 60.39 30.32
C LYS A 164 -11.20 61.08 28.95
N PHE A 165 -11.34 60.34 27.85
CA PHE A 165 -11.24 60.87 26.50
C PHE A 165 -12.29 61.96 26.24
N MET A 166 -13.57 61.70 26.54
CA MET A 166 -14.65 62.68 26.39
C MET A 166 -14.38 63.98 27.15
N THR A 167 -13.80 63.91 28.36
CA THR A 167 -13.47 65.12 29.14
C THR A 167 -12.30 65.94 28.56
N VAL A 168 -11.42 65.32 27.77
CA VAL A 168 -10.22 65.96 27.21
C VAL A 168 -10.46 66.47 25.79
N THR A 169 -11.11 65.68 24.93
CA THR A 169 -11.34 66.03 23.52
C THR A 169 -12.69 66.70 23.27
N GLY A 170 -13.68 66.48 24.17
CA GLY A 170 -15.06 66.90 23.96
C GLY A 170 -15.86 66.04 22.97
N GLU A 171 -15.25 64.99 22.41
CA GLU A 171 -15.89 64.12 21.40
C GLU A 171 -16.61 62.94 22.07
N PRO A 172 -17.93 62.76 21.85
CA PRO A 172 -18.69 61.70 22.51
C PRO A 172 -18.45 60.33 21.86
N ILE A 173 -17.85 59.40 22.61
CA ILE A 173 -17.73 57.99 22.23
C ILE A 173 -18.78 57.17 22.99
N HIS A 174 -19.45 56.23 22.31
CA HIS A 174 -20.48 55.38 22.89
C HIS A 174 -20.07 53.90 22.92
N VAL A 175 -19.52 53.48 24.05
CA VAL A 175 -19.41 52.06 24.40
C VAL A 175 -20.78 51.57 24.86
N THR A 176 -21.22 50.40 24.39
CA THR A 176 -22.57 49.87 24.61
C THR A 176 -22.57 48.36 24.75
N CYS A 177 -23.60 47.76 25.35
CA CYS A 177 -23.67 46.30 25.51
C CYS A 177 -23.59 45.51 24.19
N THR A 178 -23.97 46.10 23.05
CA THR A 178 -23.82 45.47 21.73
C THR A 178 -22.35 45.43 21.24
N SER A 179 -21.49 46.32 21.74
CA SER A 179 -20.04 46.22 21.52
C SER A 179 -19.42 45.05 22.29
N PHE A 180 -19.92 44.72 23.49
CA PHE A 180 -19.50 43.51 24.20
C PHE A 180 -19.93 42.22 23.48
N VAL A 181 -21.12 42.20 22.85
CA VAL A 181 -21.53 41.08 21.98
C VAL A 181 -20.62 40.97 20.74
N GLU A 182 -20.18 42.09 20.17
CA GLU A 182 -19.20 42.08 19.08
C GLU A 182 -17.84 41.55 19.54
N LEU A 183 -17.34 41.94 20.73
CA LEU A 183 -16.11 41.41 21.33
C LEU A 183 -16.13 39.88 21.37
N VAL A 184 -17.18 39.29 21.94
CA VAL A 184 -17.31 37.83 22.06
C VAL A 184 -17.36 37.19 20.68
N ARG A 185 -18.06 37.79 19.71
CA ARG A 185 -18.11 37.29 18.33
C ARG A 185 -16.75 37.33 17.63
N GLN A 186 -16.01 38.42 17.76
CA GLN A 186 -14.65 38.56 17.21
C GLN A 186 -13.69 37.57 17.85
N TYR A 187 -13.73 37.45 19.17
CA TYR A 187 -12.91 36.51 19.94
C TYR A 187 -13.09 35.07 19.43
N LEU A 188 -14.33 34.60 19.33
CA LEU A 188 -14.63 33.23 18.88
C LEU A 188 -14.21 32.99 17.42
N MET A 189 -14.46 33.95 16.52
CA MET A 189 -14.09 33.83 15.11
C MET A 189 -12.57 33.82 14.91
N LEU A 190 -11.85 34.72 15.58
CA LEU A 190 -10.39 34.78 15.55
C LEU A 190 -9.77 33.53 16.19
N PHE A 191 -10.31 33.07 17.32
CA PHE A 191 -9.82 31.89 18.03
C PHE A 191 -9.90 30.65 17.16
N ALA A 192 -11.09 30.34 16.60
CA ALA A 192 -11.26 29.19 15.70
C ALA A 192 -10.31 29.26 14.48
N THR A 193 -10.19 30.45 13.87
CA THR A 193 -9.33 30.64 12.69
C THR A 193 -7.84 30.47 13.01
N LYS A 194 -7.36 31.09 14.08
CA LYS A 194 -5.94 31.05 14.47
C LYS A 194 -5.55 29.70 15.06
N LYS A 195 -6.40 29.07 15.87
CA LYS A 195 -6.19 27.71 16.39
C LYS A 195 -5.98 26.72 15.24
N LYS A 196 -6.90 26.68 14.27
CA LYS A 196 -6.77 25.84 13.07
C LYS A 196 -5.46 26.10 12.32
N ASN A 197 -5.09 27.38 12.11
CA ASN A 197 -3.86 27.73 11.42
C ASN A 197 -2.59 27.30 12.18
N LEU A 198 -2.60 27.34 13.52
CA LEU A 198 -1.50 26.87 14.35
C LEU A 198 -1.43 25.33 14.37
N ASP A 199 -2.57 24.64 14.51
CA ASP A 199 -2.66 23.18 14.42
C ASP A 199 -2.12 22.65 13.08
N GLU A 200 -2.54 23.26 11.96
CA GLU A 200 -2.03 22.90 10.64
C GLU A 200 -0.52 23.13 10.49
N ARG A 201 0.03 24.20 11.08
CA ARG A 201 1.48 24.47 11.09
C ARG A 201 2.21 23.43 11.94
N LEU A 202 1.73 23.16 13.15
CA LEU A 202 2.31 22.19 14.06
C LEU A 202 2.32 20.78 13.44
N GLN A 203 1.23 20.37 12.79
CA GLN A 203 1.14 19.10 12.06
C GLN A 203 2.14 19.03 10.89
N LYS A 204 2.34 20.12 10.14
CA LYS A 204 3.34 20.19 9.05
C LYS A 204 4.76 20.01 9.58
N TYR A 205 5.14 20.73 10.65
CA TYR A 205 6.48 20.60 11.23
C TYR A 205 6.70 19.22 11.87
N THR A 206 5.77 18.75 12.71
CA THR A 206 5.90 17.44 13.39
C THR A 206 5.91 16.27 12.41
N SER A 207 5.11 16.30 11.34
CA SER A 207 5.18 15.26 10.29
C SER A 207 6.45 15.33 9.44
N GLY A 208 7.03 16.53 9.26
CA GLY A 208 8.34 16.71 8.65
C GLY A 208 9.47 16.11 9.49
N ILE A 209 9.52 16.45 10.79
CA ILE A 209 10.49 15.93 11.76
C ILE A 209 10.40 14.40 11.86
N ARG A 210 9.18 13.86 12.03
CA ARG A 210 8.97 12.41 12.11
C ARG A 210 9.47 11.66 10.87
N ARG A 211 9.28 12.24 9.68
CA ARG A 211 9.84 11.68 8.43
C ARG A 211 11.37 11.73 8.39
N LEU A 212 12.00 12.76 8.96
CA LEU A 212 13.46 12.82 9.06
C LEU A 212 14.00 11.75 10.01
N GLU A 213 13.35 11.53 11.15
CA GLU A 213 13.68 10.45 12.09
C GLU A 213 13.50 9.06 11.46
N GLU A 214 12.36 8.81 10.80
CA GLU A 214 12.10 7.59 10.01
C GLU A 214 13.20 7.36 8.95
N THR A 215 13.62 8.42 8.23
CA THR A 215 14.65 8.34 7.19
C THR A 215 16.04 8.11 7.79
N SER A 216 16.37 8.76 8.91
CA SER A 216 17.64 8.56 9.62
C SER A 216 17.77 7.12 10.10
N SER A 217 16.72 6.58 10.74
CA SER A 217 16.70 5.18 11.18
C SER A 217 16.78 4.21 10.00
N ALA A 218 16.12 4.49 8.88
CA ALA A 218 16.26 3.68 7.67
C ALA A 218 17.71 3.68 7.12
N VAL A 219 18.40 4.83 7.17
CA VAL A 219 19.82 4.95 6.78
C VAL A 219 20.73 4.18 7.74
N GLU A 220 20.51 4.24 9.05
CA GLU A 220 21.25 3.45 10.04
C GLU A 220 21.07 1.94 9.82
N ASN A 221 19.83 1.50 9.59
CA ASN A 221 19.53 0.11 9.26
C ASN A 221 20.19 -0.35 7.95
N MET A 222 20.29 0.51 6.93
CA MET A 222 21.04 0.21 5.70
C MET A 222 22.55 0.14 5.94
N LYS A 223 23.12 1.01 6.78
CA LYS A 223 24.55 0.93 7.19
C LYS A 223 24.85 -0.37 7.93
N ALA A 224 23.98 -0.76 8.87
CA ALA A 224 24.13 -1.99 9.64
C ALA A 224 24.08 -3.24 8.74
N LYS A 225 23.18 -3.28 7.74
CA LYS A 225 23.14 -4.35 6.74
C LYS A 225 24.41 -4.40 5.89
N LEU A 226 24.84 -3.26 5.34
CA LEU A 226 26.08 -3.19 4.55
C LEU A 226 27.29 -3.75 5.31
N LEU A 227 27.43 -3.41 6.60
CA LEU A 227 28.51 -3.93 7.46
C LEU A 227 28.39 -5.44 7.76
N ALA A 228 27.18 -6.01 7.74
CA ALA A 228 26.94 -7.44 7.91
C ALA A 228 27.13 -8.23 6.61
N ASP A 229 26.80 -7.64 5.46
CA ASP A 229 26.89 -8.27 4.14
C ASP A 229 28.34 -8.33 3.62
N GLN A 230 29.19 -7.37 3.98
CA GLN A 230 30.63 -7.35 3.64
C GLN A 230 31.38 -8.65 4.01
N PRO A 231 31.40 -9.12 5.28
CA PRO A 231 32.07 -10.37 5.64
C PRO A 231 31.37 -11.62 5.07
N LEU A 232 30.07 -11.55 4.79
CA LEU A 232 29.35 -12.64 4.12
C LEU A 232 29.83 -12.82 2.68
N LEU A 233 30.02 -11.71 1.94
CA LEU A 233 30.57 -11.73 0.59
C LEU A 233 32.00 -12.30 0.56
N GLU A 234 32.86 -11.92 1.51
CA GLU A 234 34.23 -12.48 1.61
C GLU A 234 34.20 -14.00 1.83
N LYS A 235 33.34 -14.47 2.75
CA LYS A 235 33.16 -15.91 3.02
C LYS A 235 32.66 -16.66 1.78
N SER A 236 31.63 -16.17 1.09
CA SER A 236 31.10 -16.82 -0.11
C SER A 236 32.04 -16.77 -1.31
N ARG A 237 32.88 -15.72 -1.43
CA ARG A 237 33.98 -15.69 -2.41
C ARG A 237 35.03 -16.76 -2.13
N GLU A 238 35.36 -17.01 -0.87
CA GLU A 238 36.32 -18.07 -0.51
C GLU A 238 35.73 -19.47 -0.72
N GLU A 239 34.45 -19.68 -0.35
CA GLU A 239 33.70 -20.91 -0.69
C GLU A 239 33.73 -21.16 -2.21
N ALA A 240 33.42 -20.16 -3.04
CA ALA A 240 33.48 -20.27 -4.49
C ALA A 240 34.89 -20.64 -5.02
N LYS A 241 35.97 -20.10 -4.45
CA LYS A 241 37.36 -20.49 -4.81
C LYS A 241 37.65 -21.95 -4.46
N THR A 242 37.25 -22.41 -3.28
CA THR A 242 37.50 -23.81 -2.87
C THR A 242 36.76 -24.81 -3.76
N VAL A 243 35.49 -24.54 -4.09
CA VAL A 243 34.73 -25.35 -5.04
C VAL A 243 35.38 -25.32 -6.43
N ALA A 244 35.80 -24.15 -6.93
CA ALA A 244 36.49 -24.01 -8.21
C ALA A 244 37.78 -24.85 -8.30
N ALA A 245 38.58 -24.88 -7.24
CA ALA A 245 39.80 -25.68 -7.17
C ALA A 245 39.50 -27.18 -7.24
N SER A 246 38.52 -27.66 -6.45
CA SER A 246 38.10 -29.07 -6.50
C SER A 246 37.49 -29.48 -7.85
N LEU A 247 36.76 -28.57 -8.49
CA LEU A 247 36.17 -28.78 -9.81
C LEU A 247 37.24 -28.87 -10.92
N ALA A 248 38.30 -28.06 -10.84
CA ALA A 248 39.43 -28.15 -11.76
C ALA A 248 40.17 -29.49 -11.63
N GLU A 249 40.40 -29.94 -10.38
CA GLU A 249 41.07 -31.22 -10.10
C GLU A 249 40.25 -32.43 -10.59
N ASP A 250 38.95 -32.48 -10.29
CA ASP A 250 38.09 -33.60 -10.72
C ASP A 250 37.79 -33.58 -12.23
N LYS A 251 37.80 -32.41 -12.89
CA LYS A 251 37.75 -32.32 -14.36
C LYS A 251 38.98 -32.92 -15.03
N GLU A 252 40.19 -32.66 -14.51
CA GLU A 252 41.42 -33.25 -15.04
C GLU A 252 41.41 -34.77 -14.87
N LYS A 253 40.98 -35.27 -13.70
CA LYS A 253 40.79 -36.72 -13.47
C LYS A 253 39.77 -37.33 -14.45
N ALA A 254 38.67 -36.63 -14.72
CA ALA A 254 37.66 -37.08 -15.69
C ALA A 254 38.25 -37.21 -17.10
N ALA A 255 39.01 -36.22 -17.57
CA ALA A 255 39.63 -36.24 -18.89
C ALA A 255 40.66 -37.38 -19.04
N VAL A 256 41.50 -37.61 -18.02
CA VAL A 256 42.45 -38.74 -18.00
C VAL A 256 41.71 -40.09 -18.00
N MET A 257 40.64 -40.22 -17.23
CA MET A 257 39.84 -41.45 -17.19
C MET A 257 39.08 -41.68 -18.50
N GLU A 258 38.55 -40.63 -19.14
CA GLU A 258 37.88 -40.71 -20.44
C GLU A 258 38.85 -41.17 -21.54
N GLN A 259 40.08 -40.64 -21.54
CA GLN A 259 41.14 -41.11 -22.44
C GLN A 259 41.44 -42.60 -22.22
N SER A 260 41.52 -43.06 -20.96
CA SER A 260 41.69 -44.49 -20.65
C SER A 260 40.52 -45.34 -21.15
N CYS A 261 39.27 -44.92 -20.90
CA CYS A 261 38.07 -45.60 -21.41
C CYS A 261 38.04 -45.66 -22.94
N SER A 262 38.55 -44.63 -23.63
CA SER A 262 38.59 -44.61 -25.10
C SER A 262 39.51 -45.69 -25.68
N VAL A 263 40.63 -45.98 -25.00
CA VAL A 263 41.59 -47.03 -25.39
C VAL A 263 40.98 -48.42 -25.17
N GLU A 264 40.43 -48.69 -23.99
CA GLU A 264 39.77 -49.98 -23.72
C GLU A 264 38.55 -50.20 -24.61
N ARG A 265 37.78 -49.15 -24.91
CA ARG A 265 36.66 -49.22 -25.85
C ARG A 265 37.10 -49.55 -27.28
N ALA A 266 38.28 -49.08 -27.70
CA ALA A 266 38.85 -49.47 -28.99
C ALA A 266 39.29 -50.95 -28.99
N ALA A 267 39.93 -51.41 -27.91
CA ALA A 267 40.35 -52.80 -27.74
C ALA A 267 39.17 -53.78 -27.72
N ALA A 268 38.14 -53.50 -26.91
CA ALA A 268 36.92 -54.30 -26.85
C ALA A 268 36.18 -54.33 -28.20
N ASN A 269 36.11 -53.20 -28.93
CA ASN A 269 35.52 -53.18 -30.28
C ASN A 269 36.31 -54.03 -31.28
N LEU A 270 37.64 -54.03 -31.21
CA LEU A 270 38.47 -54.87 -32.08
C LEU A 270 38.22 -56.37 -31.81
N ALA A 271 38.25 -56.77 -30.55
CA ALA A 271 37.94 -58.14 -30.13
C ALA A 271 36.52 -58.56 -30.53
N ARG A 272 35.55 -57.63 -30.45
CA ARG A 272 34.15 -57.86 -30.84
C ARG A 272 33.99 -58.10 -32.33
N ILE A 273 34.73 -57.35 -33.16
CA ILE A 273 34.74 -57.55 -34.62
C ILE A 273 35.35 -58.90 -34.97
N GLU A 274 36.47 -59.29 -34.33
CA GLU A 274 37.11 -60.58 -34.57
C GLU A 274 36.20 -61.76 -34.17
N ALA A 275 35.64 -61.74 -32.95
CA ALA A 275 34.73 -62.78 -32.47
C ALA A 275 33.46 -62.88 -33.34
N HIS A 276 32.85 -61.75 -33.72
CA HIS A 276 31.71 -61.78 -34.64
C HIS A 276 32.08 -62.29 -36.03
N SER A 277 33.22 -61.91 -36.62
CA SER A 277 33.65 -62.44 -37.91
C SER A 277 33.84 -63.96 -37.88
N ILE A 278 34.47 -64.50 -36.82
CA ILE A 278 34.66 -65.95 -36.66
C ILE A 278 33.32 -66.66 -36.45
N ARG A 279 32.39 -66.06 -35.68
CA ARG A 279 31.03 -66.59 -35.48
C ARG A 279 30.23 -66.62 -36.78
N ASP A 280 30.29 -65.54 -37.55
CA ASP A 280 29.50 -65.40 -38.77
C ASP A 280 30.08 -66.30 -39.89
N ASP A 281 31.40 -66.51 -39.92
CA ASP A 281 32.04 -67.58 -40.72
C ASP A 281 31.54 -68.97 -40.30
N CYS A 282 31.47 -69.26 -39.00
CA CYS A 282 30.95 -70.52 -38.48
C CYS A 282 29.49 -70.74 -38.87
N GLN A 283 28.66 -69.70 -38.75
CA GLN A 283 27.23 -69.80 -39.06
C GLN A 283 27.01 -70.03 -40.56
N ARG A 284 27.77 -69.36 -41.44
CA ARG A 284 27.69 -69.56 -42.90
C ARG A 284 28.04 -70.98 -43.33
N ASP A 285 29.10 -71.56 -42.79
CA ASP A 285 29.49 -72.96 -43.08
C ASP A 285 28.37 -73.94 -42.68
N ILE A 286 27.70 -73.72 -41.55
CA ILE A 286 26.56 -74.53 -41.10
C ILE A 286 25.36 -74.33 -42.05
N ASP A 287 25.01 -73.08 -42.33
CA ASP A 287 23.84 -72.71 -43.14
C ASP A 287 23.93 -73.21 -44.60
N GLU A 288 25.14 -73.44 -45.13
CA GLU A 288 25.33 -74.03 -46.47
C GLU A 288 24.85 -75.50 -46.55
N VAL A 289 25.06 -76.30 -45.49
CA VAL A 289 24.77 -77.75 -45.53
C VAL A 289 23.46 -78.13 -44.87
N MET A 290 22.96 -77.33 -43.91
CA MET A 290 21.63 -77.52 -43.32
C MET A 290 20.48 -77.70 -44.35
N PRO A 291 20.38 -76.93 -45.47
CA PRO A 291 19.33 -77.15 -46.46
C PRO A 291 19.49 -78.48 -47.22
N LEU A 292 20.71 -78.91 -47.53
CA LEU A 292 20.99 -80.19 -48.18
C LEU A 292 20.56 -81.37 -47.28
N LEU A 293 20.87 -81.26 -45.99
CA LEU A 293 20.46 -82.24 -44.97
C LEU A 293 18.94 -82.29 -44.80
N HIS A 294 18.27 -81.13 -44.68
CA HIS A 294 16.81 -81.08 -44.59
C HIS A 294 16.13 -81.61 -45.86
N GLN A 295 16.65 -81.30 -47.05
CA GLN A 295 16.14 -81.81 -48.32
C GLN A 295 16.26 -83.33 -48.39
N ALA A 296 17.40 -83.89 -47.96
CA ALA A 296 17.63 -85.31 -47.95
C ALA A 296 16.76 -86.06 -46.93
N LEU A 297 16.59 -85.54 -45.71
CA LEU A 297 15.68 -86.09 -44.71
C LEU A 297 14.24 -86.09 -45.22
N LYS A 298 13.77 -84.99 -45.82
CA LYS A 298 12.44 -84.89 -46.44
C LYS A 298 12.24 -85.88 -47.60
N ALA A 299 13.28 -86.13 -48.39
CA ALA A 299 13.25 -87.13 -49.46
C ALA A 299 13.22 -88.57 -48.94
N LEU A 300 13.78 -88.81 -47.75
CA LEU A 300 13.75 -90.10 -47.04
C LEU A 300 12.44 -90.30 -46.26
N GLU A 301 11.77 -89.22 -45.85
CA GLU A 301 10.40 -89.25 -45.32
C GLU A 301 9.36 -89.63 -46.38
N ALA A 302 9.60 -89.29 -47.63
CA ALA A 302 8.72 -89.59 -48.77
C ALA A 302 8.85 -91.03 -49.31
N LEU A 303 9.64 -91.91 -48.68
CA LEU A 303 9.80 -93.31 -49.06
C LEU A 303 8.82 -94.22 -48.29
N ASP A 304 8.10 -95.06 -49.03
CA ASP A 304 7.22 -96.09 -48.50
C ASP A 304 7.90 -97.47 -48.43
N LYS A 305 7.36 -98.38 -47.62
CA LYS A 305 7.81 -99.79 -47.55
C LYS A 305 7.74 -100.54 -48.89
N ARG A 306 6.96 -100.03 -49.84
CA ARG A 306 6.82 -100.56 -51.21
C ARG A 306 8.05 -100.23 -52.06
N ASP A 307 8.57 -99.01 -51.96
CA ASP A 307 9.72 -98.53 -52.73
C ASP A 307 11.01 -99.27 -52.30
N LEU A 308 11.12 -99.61 -51.02
CA LEU A 308 12.20 -100.47 -50.50
C LEU A 308 12.08 -101.94 -50.96
N HIS A 309 10.85 -102.42 -51.22
CA HIS A 309 10.63 -103.77 -51.74
C HIS A 309 11.01 -103.89 -53.22
N GLU A 310 10.83 -102.81 -54.00
CA GLU A 310 11.29 -102.71 -55.39
C GLU A 310 12.80 -102.95 -55.48
N VAL A 311 13.60 -102.21 -54.69
CA VAL A 311 15.06 -102.36 -54.61
C VAL A 311 15.49 -103.76 -54.17
N LYS A 312 14.72 -104.41 -53.29
CA LYS A 312 14.98 -105.78 -52.82
C LYS A 312 14.71 -106.84 -53.90
N SER A 313 13.81 -106.58 -54.86
CA SER A 313 13.32 -107.56 -55.83
C SER A 313 14.31 -107.94 -56.94
N PHE A 314 15.38 -107.16 -57.13
CA PHE A 314 16.39 -107.41 -58.16
C PHE A 314 17.15 -108.74 -57.93
N PRO A 315 17.10 -109.71 -58.89
CA PRO A 315 17.84 -110.97 -58.77
C PRO A 315 19.36 -110.77 -58.77
N SER A 316 19.83 -109.88 -59.65
CA SER A 316 21.17 -109.28 -59.66
C SER A 316 20.99 -107.76 -59.68
N PRO A 317 21.65 -106.99 -58.81
CA PRO A 317 21.43 -105.56 -58.72
C PRO A 317 22.05 -104.82 -59.93
N PRO A 318 21.45 -103.71 -60.39
CA PRO A 318 22.17 -102.74 -61.21
C PRO A 318 23.33 -102.15 -60.40
N ALA A 319 24.52 -102.00 -61.01
CA ALA A 319 25.73 -101.57 -60.32
C ALA A 319 25.57 -100.25 -59.52
N LEU A 320 24.73 -99.31 -60.00
CA LEU A 320 24.44 -98.05 -59.31
C LEU A 320 23.57 -98.23 -58.04
N VAL A 321 22.70 -99.24 -58.02
CA VAL A 321 21.87 -99.56 -56.85
C VAL A 321 22.70 -100.33 -55.81
N GLU A 322 23.60 -101.20 -56.28
CA GLU A 322 24.55 -101.91 -55.42
C GLU A 322 25.54 -100.94 -54.73
N THR A 323 26.11 -99.97 -55.45
CA THR A 323 27.01 -98.97 -54.85
C THR A 323 26.31 -98.06 -53.85
N VAL A 324 25.07 -97.61 -54.12
CA VAL A 324 24.25 -96.85 -53.15
C VAL A 324 23.96 -97.67 -51.90
N MET A 325 23.55 -98.94 -52.06
CA MET A 325 23.26 -99.80 -50.91
C MET A 325 24.51 -100.17 -50.11
N ASN A 326 25.67 -100.35 -50.76
CA ASN A 326 26.94 -100.54 -50.07
C ASN A 326 27.33 -99.29 -49.27
N ALA A 327 27.15 -98.08 -49.82
CA ALA A 327 27.38 -96.84 -49.08
C ALA A 327 26.45 -96.68 -47.85
N VAL A 328 25.17 -97.05 -47.97
CA VAL A 328 24.25 -97.11 -46.80
C VAL A 328 24.70 -98.16 -45.77
N CYS A 329 25.19 -99.32 -46.21
CA CYS A 329 25.71 -100.35 -45.31
C CYS A 329 26.98 -99.88 -44.57
N VAL A 330 27.84 -99.08 -45.21
CA VAL A 330 29.03 -98.46 -44.59
C VAL A 330 28.64 -97.46 -43.50
N LEU A 331 27.64 -96.60 -43.72
CA LEU A 331 27.10 -95.70 -42.68
C LEU A 331 26.52 -96.46 -41.48
N LEU A 332 25.89 -97.61 -41.73
CA LEU A 332 25.34 -98.51 -40.71
C LEU A 332 26.37 -99.50 -40.11
N GLY A 333 27.66 -99.38 -40.46
CA GLY A 333 28.75 -100.19 -39.91
C GLY A 333 28.72 -101.68 -40.30
N ARG A 334 28.05 -102.04 -41.40
CA ARG A 334 27.93 -103.43 -41.90
C ARG A 334 28.87 -103.70 -43.07
N LYS A 335 29.04 -104.98 -43.43
CA LYS A 335 29.95 -105.40 -44.51
C LYS A 335 29.40 -105.01 -45.88
N GLU A 336 30.31 -104.62 -46.77
CA GLU A 336 30.06 -104.21 -48.16
C GLU A 336 29.70 -105.44 -49.03
N SER A 337 28.47 -105.97 -48.92
CA SER A 337 27.97 -107.02 -49.81
C SER A 337 26.45 -106.96 -50.03
N TRP A 338 26.00 -107.38 -51.22
CA TRP A 338 24.59 -107.41 -51.59
C TRP A 338 23.72 -108.31 -50.67
N ASP A 339 24.30 -109.37 -50.09
CA ASP A 339 23.61 -110.23 -49.14
C ASP A 339 23.36 -109.55 -47.78
N GLU A 340 24.28 -108.68 -47.32
CA GLU A 340 24.04 -107.85 -46.13
C GLU A 340 23.09 -106.69 -46.44
N ALA A 341 23.21 -106.06 -47.61
CA ALA A 341 22.26 -105.03 -48.08
C ALA A 341 20.81 -105.56 -48.13
N LYS A 342 20.61 -106.80 -48.58
CA LYS A 342 19.29 -107.49 -48.55
C LYS A 342 18.76 -107.72 -47.13
N LYS A 343 19.62 -107.91 -46.13
CA LYS A 343 19.21 -108.00 -44.71
C LYS A 343 18.79 -106.64 -44.18
N VAL A 344 19.59 -105.60 -44.45
CA VAL A 344 19.29 -104.20 -44.08
C VAL A 344 17.94 -103.75 -44.68
N LEU A 345 17.68 -104.04 -45.96
CA LEU A 345 16.37 -103.77 -46.62
C LEU A 345 15.20 -104.61 -46.08
N ASN A 346 15.46 -105.61 -45.23
CA ASN A 346 14.43 -106.45 -44.61
C ASN A 346 14.07 -105.99 -43.18
N GLU A 347 14.82 -105.05 -42.61
CA GLU A 347 14.58 -104.52 -41.26
C GLU A 347 13.42 -103.52 -41.27
N THR A 348 12.36 -103.81 -40.50
CA THR A 348 11.15 -102.98 -40.45
C THR A 348 11.36 -101.60 -39.84
N SER A 349 12.47 -101.40 -39.12
CA SER A 349 12.91 -100.15 -38.47
C SER A 349 13.86 -99.31 -39.31
N LEU A 350 14.30 -99.77 -40.50
CA LEU A 350 15.35 -99.13 -41.30
C LEU A 350 15.14 -97.62 -41.49
N LEU A 351 13.93 -97.21 -41.89
CA LEU A 351 13.60 -95.80 -42.11
C LEU A 351 13.65 -94.95 -40.83
N THR A 352 13.37 -95.53 -39.65
CA THR A 352 13.53 -94.85 -38.36
C THR A 352 15.01 -94.69 -38.04
N THR A 353 15.81 -95.75 -38.18
CA THR A 353 17.27 -95.75 -37.95
C THR A 353 18.01 -94.76 -38.85
N LEU A 354 17.54 -94.52 -40.08
CA LEU A 354 18.12 -93.53 -41.00
C LEU A 354 17.71 -92.08 -40.68
N ARG A 355 16.55 -91.85 -40.04
CA ARG A 355 16.10 -90.50 -39.60
C ARG A 355 16.75 -90.08 -38.29
N GLU A 356 16.88 -91.01 -37.34
CA GLU A 356 17.45 -90.79 -36.01
C GLU A 356 18.98 -91.05 -35.98
N TYR A 357 19.62 -91.15 -37.14
CA TYR A 357 21.06 -91.39 -37.24
C TYR A 357 21.88 -90.25 -36.62
N ASP A 358 22.88 -90.60 -35.80
CA ASP A 358 23.81 -89.64 -35.22
C ASP A 358 24.78 -89.11 -36.30
N LYS A 359 24.30 -88.08 -36.97
CA LYS A 359 25.02 -87.26 -37.96
C LYS A 359 26.17 -86.44 -37.36
N ASP A 360 26.22 -86.29 -36.02
CA ASP A 360 27.16 -85.41 -35.34
C ASP A 360 28.47 -86.15 -34.96
N HIS A 361 28.44 -87.48 -34.84
CA HIS A 361 29.58 -88.31 -34.39
C HIS A 361 30.02 -89.42 -35.39
N ILE A 362 30.14 -89.09 -36.68
CA ILE A 362 30.59 -90.05 -37.70
C ILE A 362 32.11 -90.27 -37.64
N SER A 363 32.56 -91.51 -37.49
CA SER A 363 34.00 -91.82 -37.40
C SER A 363 34.75 -91.52 -38.71
N PRO A 364 36.01 -91.03 -38.65
CA PRO A 364 36.78 -90.67 -39.85
C PRO A 364 37.10 -91.86 -40.76
N LYS A 365 37.06 -93.10 -40.23
CA LYS A 365 37.21 -94.32 -41.03
C LYS A 365 36.00 -94.57 -41.93
N VAL A 366 34.80 -94.32 -41.42
CA VAL A 366 33.54 -94.45 -42.16
C VAL A 366 33.48 -93.39 -43.26
N LEU A 367 33.85 -92.13 -42.98
CA LEU A 367 33.95 -91.08 -44.00
C LEU A 367 34.96 -91.42 -45.11
N GLN A 368 36.12 -91.98 -44.79
CA GLN A 368 37.12 -92.43 -45.79
C GLN A 368 36.67 -93.66 -46.61
N GLN A 369 35.70 -94.43 -46.13
CA GLN A 369 35.07 -95.50 -46.92
C GLN A 369 33.97 -94.93 -47.81
N LEU A 370 33.14 -94.01 -47.30
CA LEU A 370 32.07 -93.34 -48.05
C LEU A 370 32.60 -92.52 -49.22
N SER A 371 33.68 -91.77 -49.01
CA SER A 371 34.30 -90.94 -50.05
C SER A 371 34.77 -91.73 -51.27
N LYS A 372 34.95 -93.06 -51.16
CA LYS A 372 35.28 -93.94 -52.31
C LYS A 372 34.07 -94.19 -53.22
N TYR A 373 32.86 -94.09 -52.68
CA TYR A 373 31.61 -94.28 -53.41
C TYR A 373 31.04 -92.95 -53.90
N THR A 374 31.07 -91.91 -53.06
CA THR A 374 30.49 -90.59 -53.35
C THR A 374 31.34 -89.72 -54.28
N ALA A 375 32.64 -90.01 -54.43
CA ALA A 375 33.52 -89.38 -55.41
C ALA A 375 33.41 -89.98 -56.84
N LEU A 376 32.59 -91.02 -57.05
CA LEU A 376 32.34 -91.57 -58.38
C LEU A 376 31.37 -90.66 -59.15
N GLU A 377 31.70 -90.29 -60.40
CA GLU A 377 30.84 -89.44 -61.25
C GLU A 377 29.45 -90.05 -61.53
N ASP A 378 29.30 -91.36 -61.31
CA ASP A 378 28.04 -92.09 -61.41
C ASP A 378 27.13 -91.94 -60.17
N PHE A 379 27.67 -91.49 -59.02
CA PHE A 379 26.98 -91.38 -57.73
C PHE A 379 26.20 -90.05 -57.56
N LEU A 380 25.50 -89.62 -58.62
CA LEU A 380 24.67 -88.42 -58.60
C LEU A 380 23.18 -88.77 -58.49
N PRO A 381 22.39 -88.09 -57.62
CA PRO A 381 20.95 -88.32 -57.50
C PRO A 381 20.21 -88.32 -58.84
N GLU A 382 20.55 -87.41 -59.75
CA GLU A 382 19.94 -87.31 -61.08
C GLU A 382 20.22 -88.55 -61.96
N ARG A 383 21.38 -89.19 -61.80
CA ARG A 383 21.75 -90.40 -62.55
C ARG A 383 21.14 -91.66 -61.93
N VAL A 384 21.05 -91.72 -60.60
CA VAL A 384 20.37 -92.80 -59.86
C VAL A 384 18.85 -92.73 -60.07
N ALA A 385 18.26 -91.54 -60.28
CA ALA A 385 16.84 -91.35 -60.57
C ALA A 385 16.34 -92.08 -61.81
N ASN A 386 17.20 -92.23 -62.81
CA ASN A 386 16.90 -92.98 -64.04
C ASN A 386 16.82 -94.50 -63.82
N VAL A 387 17.28 -95.01 -62.67
CA VAL A 387 17.32 -96.45 -62.35
C VAL A 387 16.37 -96.81 -61.21
N SER A 388 16.33 -96.01 -60.14
CA SER A 388 15.35 -96.20 -59.05
C SER A 388 15.15 -94.93 -58.23
N LYS A 389 13.88 -94.55 -58.07
CA LYS A 389 13.46 -93.43 -57.21
C LYS A 389 13.81 -93.68 -55.73
N ALA A 390 13.68 -94.92 -55.27
CA ALA A 390 14.02 -95.32 -53.90
C ALA A 390 15.54 -95.17 -53.61
N ALA A 391 16.38 -95.66 -54.53
CA ALA A 391 17.83 -95.50 -54.42
C ALA A 391 18.27 -94.03 -54.50
N THR A 392 17.48 -93.16 -55.15
CA THR A 392 17.78 -91.73 -55.27
C THR A 392 17.66 -90.99 -53.95
N SER A 393 16.59 -91.23 -53.17
CA SER A 393 16.45 -90.66 -51.83
C SER A 393 17.54 -91.14 -50.86
N LEU A 394 17.93 -92.42 -50.94
CA LEU A 394 19.05 -92.96 -50.17
C LEU A 394 20.39 -92.33 -50.59
N CYS A 395 20.64 -92.14 -51.89
CA CYS A 395 21.82 -91.46 -52.42
C CYS A 395 21.91 -89.99 -51.93
N MET A 396 20.80 -89.24 -51.98
CA MET A 396 20.75 -87.87 -51.45
C MET A 396 21.06 -87.83 -49.94
N TRP A 397 20.54 -88.76 -49.16
CA TRP A 397 20.81 -88.88 -47.73
C TRP A 397 22.27 -89.21 -47.43
N VAL A 398 22.86 -90.21 -48.10
CA VAL A 398 24.29 -90.53 -47.96
C VAL A 398 25.17 -89.30 -48.23
N ARG A 399 24.91 -88.58 -49.33
CA ARG A 399 25.69 -87.39 -49.72
C ARG A 399 25.50 -86.21 -48.75
N ALA A 400 24.29 -85.98 -48.25
CA ALA A 400 24.03 -84.90 -47.31
C ALA A 400 24.64 -85.17 -45.92
N VAL A 401 24.57 -86.43 -45.45
CA VAL A 401 25.21 -86.87 -44.20
C VAL A 401 26.73 -86.81 -44.30
N GLU A 402 27.32 -87.20 -45.43
CA GLU A 402 28.76 -87.04 -45.67
C GLU A 402 29.17 -85.56 -45.69
N SER A 403 28.47 -84.71 -46.47
CA SER A 403 28.76 -83.28 -46.57
C SER A 403 28.67 -82.59 -45.21
N TYR A 404 27.67 -82.93 -44.39
CA TYR A 404 27.48 -82.39 -43.05
C TYR A 404 28.63 -82.77 -42.12
N ALA A 405 29.04 -84.04 -42.10
CA ALA A 405 30.16 -84.50 -41.28
C ALA A 405 31.53 -83.99 -41.77
N GLN A 406 31.69 -83.74 -43.07
CA GLN A 406 32.87 -83.06 -43.61
C GLN A 406 32.95 -81.60 -43.13
N VAL A 407 31.83 -80.87 -43.13
CA VAL A 407 31.77 -79.50 -42.61
C VAL A 407 31.97 -79.47 -41.10
N LEU A 408 31.35 -80.37 -40.31
CA LEU A 408 31.58 -80.45 -38.86
C LEU A 408 33.07 -80.59 -38.51
N LYS A 409 33.81 -81.40 -39.27
CA LYS A 409 35.27 -81.57 -39.10
C LYS A 409 36.07 -80.29 -39.40
N VAL A 410 35.66 -79.49 -40.38
CA VAL A 410 36.25 -78.17 -40.68
C VAL A 410 35.86 -77.14 -39.62
N MET A 411 34.69 -77.31 -39.02
CA MET A 411 34.09 -76.44 -38.02
C MET A 411 34.63 -76.66 -36.60
N GLU A 412 35.02 -77.86 -36.20
CA GLU A 412 35.65 -78.14 -34.89
C GLU A 412 36.77 -77.14 -34.51
N PRO A 413 37.81 -76.90 -35.34
CA PRO A 413 38.84 -75.92 -35.02
C PRO A 413 38.34 -74.47 -35.05
N LYS A 414 37.36 -74.14 -35.91
CA LYS A 414 36.74 -72.79 -35.94
C LYS A 414 35.93 -72.53 -34.66
N LYS A 415 35.17 -73.53 -34.18
CA LYS A 415 34.37 -73.49 -32.94
C LYS A 415 35.26 -73.35 -31.70
N LYS A 416 36.43 -73.99 -31.68
CA LYS A 416 37.41 -73.75 -30.61
C LYS A 416 37.96 -72.32 -30.66
N ARG A 417 38.40 -71.85 -31.84
CA ARG A 417 38.86 -70.46 -32.03
C ARG A 417 37.80 -69.42 -31.68
N LEU A 418 36.52 -69.72 -31.94
CA LEU A 418 35.39 -68.90 -31.52
C LEU A 418 35.32 -68.81 -29.99
N SER A 419 35.36 -69.95 -29.29
CA SER A 419 35.38 -69.98 -27.82
C SER A 419 36.57 -69.21 -27.23
N ASP A 420 37.76 -69.34 -27.82
CA ASP A 420 38.96 -68.62 -27.37
C ASP A 420 38.79 -67.09 -27.59
N ALA A 421 38.23 -66.67 -28.74
CA ALA A 421 37.96 -65.26 -29.05
C ALA A 421 36.82 -64.65 -28.22
N GLU A 422 35.78 -65.42 -27.91
CA GLU A 422 34.68 -65.03 -27.02
C GLU A 422 35.16 -64.84 -25.57
N GLU A 423 36.14 -65.63 -25.09
CA GLU A 423 36.75 -65.42 -23.77
C GLU A 423 37.60 -64.13 -23.73
N VAL A 424 38.31 -63.81 -24.81
CA VAL A 424 39.07 -62.54 -24.95
C VAL A 424 38.13 -61.34 -25.02
N LEU A 425 37.05 -61.43 -25.82
CA LEU A 425 36.01 -60.40 -25.90
C LEU A 425 35.42 -60.13 -24.52
N LYS A 426 35.01 -61.18 -23.81
CA LYS A 426 34.38 -61.04 -22.49
C LYS A 426 35.28 -60.31 -21.49
N LYS A 427 36.58 -60.62 -21.45
CA LYS A 427 37.54 -59.93 -20.57
C LYS A 427 37.64 -58.44 -20.91
N ALA A 428 37.76 -58.11 -22.21
CA ALA A 428 37.81 -56.72 -22.66
C ALA A 428 36.50 -55.95 -22.40
N GLU A 429 35.34 -56.61 -22.45
CA GLU A 429 34.05 -56.03 -22.07
C GLU A 429 33.90 -55.84 -20.55
N ASP A 430 34.37 -56.79 -19.74
CA ASP A 430 34.39 -56.68 -18.27
C ASP A 430 35.32 -55.52 -17.80
N ASP A 431 36.53 -55.42 -18.36
CA ASP A 431 37.49 -54.35 -18.09
C ASP A 431 36.95 -52.97 -18.51
N LEU A 432 36.38 -52.88 -19.73
CA LEU A 432 35.70 -51.67 -20.21
C LEU A 432 34.54 -51.28 -19.28
N ALA A 433 33.75 -52.23 -18.78
CA ALA A 433 32.63 -51.96 -17.89
C ALA A 433 33.07 -51.47 -16.50
N GLU A 434 34.24 -51.87 -15.99
CA GLU A 434 34.82 -51.31 -14.75
C GLU A 434 35.30 -49.86 -14.95
N LYS A 435 36.03 -49.61 -16.04
CA LYS A 435 36.50 -48.25 -16.38
C LYS A 435 35.35 -47.30 -16.66
N GLN A 436 34.33 -47.75 -17.39
CA GLN A 436 33.12 -46.95 -17.67
C GLN A 436 32.39 -46.58 -16.36
N ARG A 437 32.15 -47.54 -15.45
CA ARG A 437 31.55 -47.24 -14.13
C ARG A 437 32.37 -46.22 -13.32
N SER A 438 33.70 -46.28 -13.41
CA SER A 438 34.60 -45.33 -12.77
C SER A 438 34.50 -43.93 -13.40
N LEU A 439 34.43 -43.85 -14.73
CA LEU A 439 34.23 -42.61 -15.47
C LEU A 439 32.87 -41.98 -15.14
N ASP A 440 31.79 -42.76 -15.18
CA ASP A 440 30.42 -42.30 -14.88
C ASP A 440 30.33 -41.69 -13.46
N HIS A 441 31.02 -42.30 -12.48
CA HIS A 441 31.09 -41.78 -11.11
C HIS A 441 31.83 -40.43 -11.02
N VAL A 442 32.98 -40.29 -11.70
CA VAL A 442 33.74 -39.03 -11.71
C VAL A 442 32.99 -37.95 -12.50
N GLN A 443 32.36 -38.29 -13.62
CA GLN A 443 31.51 -37.36 -14.38
C GLN A 443 30.30 -36.89 -13.55
N GLY A 444 29.66 -37.77 -12.79
CA GLY A 444 28.59 -37.40 -11.86
C GLY A 444 29.05 -36.44 -10.75
N ARG A 445 30.25 -36.65 -10.18
CA ARG A 445 30.88 -35.71 -9.24
C ARG A 445 31.16 -34.35 -9.89
N VAL A 446 31.74 -34.34 -11.09
CA VAL A 446 32.03 -33.12 -11.85
C VAL A 446 30.75 -32.34 -12.12
N GLN A 447 29.66 -33.01 -12.52
CA GLN A 447 28.37 -32.37 -12.76
C GLN A 447 27.82 -31.71 -11.48
N SER A 448 27.83 -32.41 -10.35
CA SER A 448 27.39 -31.85 -9.06
C SER A 448 28.26 -30.67 -8.61
N LEU A 449 29.58 -30.71 -8.85
CA LEU A 449 30.49 -29.59 -8.57
C LEU A 449 30.29 -28.40 -9.53
N ILE A 450 29.89 -28.63 -10.78
CA ILE A 450 29.50 -27.55 -11.72
C ILE A 450 28.25 -26.84 -11.19
N GLU A 451 27.23 -27.59 -10.76
CA GLU A 451 25.99 -27.05 -10.20
C GLU A 451 26.29 -26.23 -8.93
N GLN A 452 27.00 -26.81 -7.95
CA GLN A 452 27.42 -26.10 -6.74
C GLN A 452 28.25 -24.84 -7.03
N TYR A 453 29.16 -24.89 -8.00
CA TYR A 453 29.96 -23.74 -8.41
C TYR A 453 29.08 -22.63 -9.01
N SER A 454 28.12 -22.99 -9.88
CA SER A 454 27.20 -22.02 -10.47
C SER A 454 26.33 -21.33 -9.42
N GLU A 455 25.76 -22.07 -8.46
CA GLU A 455 25.03 -21.48 -7.34
C GLU A 455 25.90 -20.55 -6.49
N CYS A 456 27.16 -20.92 -6.21
CA CYS A 456 28.07 -20.07 -5.45
C CYS A 456 28.44 -18.79 -6.23
N GLN A 457 28.61 -18.86 -7.54
CA GLN A 457 28.83 -17.68 -8.39
C GLN A 457 27.61 -16.74 -8.41
N GLU A 458 26.40 -17.27 -8.51
CA GLU A 458 25.18 -16.46 -8.46
C GLU A 458 25.03 -15.76 -7.10
N ARG A 459 25.22 -16.49 -5.99
CA ARG A 459 25.21 -15.89 -4.63
C ARG A 459 26.24 -14.77 -4.46
N VAL A 460 27.48 -14.97 -4.94
CA VAL A 460 28.53 -13.93 -4.88
C VAL A 460 28.12 -12.70 -5.68
N LYS A 461 27.63 -12.89 -6.91
CA LYS A 461 27.19 -11.80 -7.80
C LYS A 461 26.00 -11.04 -7.22
N ASP A 462 25.04 -11.73 -6.62
CA ASP A 462 23.87 -11.12 -5.99
C ASP A 462 24.25 -10.31 -4.75
N LEU A 463 25.15 -10.82 -3.91
CA LEU A 463 25.70 -10.07 -2.77
C LEU A 463 26.49 -8.84 -3.23
N GLU A 464 27.32 -8.94 -4.27
CA GLU A 464 28.04 -7.80 -4.86
C GLU A 464 27.08 -6.72 -5.37
N ASN A 465 26.01 -7.11 -6.09
CA ASN A 465 24.97 -6.20 -6.56
C ASN A 465 24.22 -5.55 -5.39
N GLN A 466 23.85 -6.31 -4.36
CA GLN A 466 23.16 -5.79 -3.17
C GLN A 466 24.00 -4.79 -2.39
N ILE A 467 25.29 -5.09 -2.18
CA ILE A 467 26.26 -4.20 -1.54
C ILE A 467 26.40 -2.91 -2.36
N GLN A 468 26.67 -3.00 -3.67
CA GLN A 468 26.84 -1.82 -4.53
C GLN A 468 25.59 -0.93 -4.57
N VAL A 469 24.39 -1.51 -4.67
CA VAL A 469 23.12 -0.76 -4.64
C VAL A 469 22.91 -0.12 -3.27
N THR A 470 23.28 -0.79 -2.18
CA THR A 470 23.15 -0.26 -0.81
C THR A 470 24.13 0.89 -0.56
N GLU A 471 25.38 0.78 -1.01
CA GLU A 471 26.38 1.88 -0.96
C GLU A 471 25.89 3.11 -1.74
N GLN A 472 25.41 2.94 -2.97
CA GLN A 472 24.87 4.05 -3.76
C GLN A 472 23.64 4.70 -3.11
N ARG A 473 22.75 3.91 -2.49
CA ARG A 473 21.60 4.42 -1.74
C ARG A 473 22.05 5.18 -0.49
N LEU A 474 23.03 4.67 0.25
CA LEU A 474 23.58 5.30 1.44
C LEU A 474 24.30 6.62 1.14
N ALA A 475 25.04 6.70 0.03
CA ALA A 475 25.68 7.94 -0.41
C ALA A 475 24.62 9.05 -0.67
N ARG A 476 23.63 8.75 -1.53
CA ARG A 476 22.54 9.69 -1.85
C ARG A 476 21.69 10.06 -0.64
N ALA A 477 21.40 9.10 0.24
CA ALA A 477 20.65 9.35 1.46
C ALA A 477 21.46 10.20 2.45
N GLY A 478 22.78 10.03 2.52
CA GLY A 478 23.68 10.87 3.32
C GLY A 478 23.70 12.32 2.84
N GLU A 479 23.79 12.55 1.53
CA GLU A 479 23.69 13.89 0.93
C GLU A 479 22.36 14.57 1.31
N VAL A 480 21.23 13.90 1.05
CA VAL A 480 19.90 14.44 1.38
C VAL A 480 19.74 14.70 2.88
N LEU A 481 20.15 13.75 3.74
CA LEU A 481 20.01 13.90 5.18
C LEU A 481 20.88 15.05 5.71
N SER A 482 22.10 15.22 5.20
CA SER A 482 22.97 16.35 5.57
C SER A 482 22.38 17.71 5.18
N GLY A 483 21.75 17.81 4.00
CA GLY A 483 21.10 19.03 3.54
C GLY A 483 19.82 19.38 4.29
N VAL A 484 19.03 18.38 4.69
CA VAL A 484 17.73 18.60 5.36
C VAL A 484 17.85 18.60 6.90
N SER A 485 18.94 18.09 7.50
CA SER A 485 19.13 18.10 8.97
C SER A 485 19.05 19.52 9.56
N VAL A 486 19.61 20.52 8.87
CA VAL A 486 19.58 21.93 9.29
C VAL A 486 18.15 22.49 9.28
N GLU A 487 17.36 22.17 8.26
CA GLU A 487 15.94 22.54 8.23
C GLU A 487 15.13 21.73 9.26
N GLY A 488 15.54 20.51 9.62
CA GLY A 488 14.94 19.72 10.70
C GLY A 488 15.09 20.38 12.09
N GLU A 489 16.28 20.84 12.44
CA GLU A 489 16.54 21.62 13.67
C GLU A 489 15.72 22.92 13.71
N ARG A 490 15.61 23.59 12.56
CA ARG A 490 14.77 24.77 12.41
C ARG A 490 13.28 24.43 12.58
N TRP A 491 12.77 23.36 11.97
CA TRP A 491 11.38 22.92 12.14
C TRP A 491 11.08 22.53 13.58
N ALA A 492 12.03 21.96 14.31
CA ALA A 492 11.87 21.68 15.74
C ALA A 492 11.74 22.97 16.55
N THR A 493 12.56 23.98 16.24
CA THR A 493 12.50 25.32 16.85
C THR A 493 11.18 26.03 16.53
N ASP A 494 10.78 26.05 15.25
CA ASP A 494 9.51 26.61 14.78
C ASP A 494 8.30 25.88 15.40
N ALA A 495 8.37 24.56 15.57
CA ALA A 495 7.32 23.78 16.22
C ALA A 495 7.17 24.12 17.71
N GLU A 496 8.27 24.34 18.43
CA GLU A 496 8.21 24.76 19.84
C GLU A 496 7.66 26.19 19.97
N ALA A 497 8.07 27.11 19.11
CA ALA A 497 7.49 28.46 19.04
C ALA A 497 5.97 28.43 18.74
N VAL A 498 5.51 27.51 17.88
CA VAL A 498 4.07 27.31 17.62
C VAL A 498 3.35 26.73 18.85
N LYS A 499 3.95 25.84 19.64
CA LYS A 499 3.35 25.37 20.90
C LYS A 499 3.25 26.50 21.92
N GLU A 500 4.26 27.37 22.02
CA GLU A 500 4.23 28.56 22.87
C GLU A 500 3.09 29.50 22.45
N ASP A 501 2.98 29.80 21.14
CA ASP A 501 1.86 30.58 20.57
C ASP A 501 0.49 29.92 20.86
N MET A 502 0.39 28.58 20.84
CA MET A 502 -0.83 27.86 21.23
C MET A 502 -1.16 27.98 22.72
N SER A 503 -0.14 28.05 23.59
CA SER A 503 -0.33 28.18 25.05
C SER A 503 -0.83 29.58 25.46
N ASN A 504 -0.42 30.62 24.73
CA ASN A 504 -0.85 32.01 24.95
C ASN A 504 -2.09 32.40 24.12
N LEU A 505 -2.62 31.47 23.30
CA LEU A 505 -3.62 31.74 22.27
C LEU A 505 -4.92 32.37 22.80
N LEU A 506 -5.38 31.91 23.97
CA LEU A 506 -6.61 32.41 24.60
C LEU A 506 -6.46 33.90 24.99
N GLY A 507 -5.36 34.23 25.65
CA GLY A 507 -5.05 35.59 26.09
C GLY A 507 -4.76 36.54 24.93
N ASP A 508 -3.85 36.14 24.03
CA ASP A 508 -3.45 36.96 22.87
C ASP A 508 -4.65 37.27 21.94
N ILE A 509 -5.60 36.35 21.79
CA ILE A 509 -6.80 36.57 20.96
C ILE A 509 -7.87 37.38 21.68
N LEU A 510 -8.02 37.25 23.01
CA LEU A 510 -8.91 38.13 23.77
C LEU A 510 -8.44 39.59 23.69
N MET A 511 -7.14 39.81 23.86
CA MET A 511 -6.51 41.12 23.67
C MET A 511 -6.75 41.65 22.26
N ALA A 512 -6.45 40.86 21.22
CA ALA A 512 -6.64 41.27 19.83
C ALA A 512 -8.12 41.58 19.48
N ALA A 513 -9.07 40.74 19.93
CA ALA A 513 -10.51 40.97 19.73
C ALA A 513 -11.00 42.22 20.49
N GLY A 514 -10.47 42.46 21.69
CA GLY A 514 -10.65 43.69 22.45
C GLY A 514 -10.25 44.91 21.63
N MET A 515 -9.05 44.90 21.06
CA MET A 515 -8.54 46.01 20.26
C MET A 515 -9.39 46.24 19.00
N LEU A 516 -9.71 45.19 18.24
CA LEU A 516 -10.59 45.31 17.06
C LEU A 516 -11.97 45.92 17.38
N THR A 517 -12.48 45.67 18.59
CA THR A 517 -13.81 46.11 19.01
C THR A 517 -13.83 47.52 19.58
N TYR A 518 -12.83 47.88 20.40
CA TYR A 518 -12.85 49.11 21.19
C TYR A 518 -11.83 50.17 20.74
N PHE A 519 -10.71 49.81 20.11
CA PHE A 519 -9.59 50.76 19.90
C PHE A 519 -9.82 51.75 18.74
N GLY A 520 -10.76 51.45 17.83
CA GLY A 520 -11.01 52.25 16.62
C GLY A 520 -11.12 53.77 16.87
N PRO A 521 -12.01 54.24 17.78
CA PRO A 521 -12.19 55.66 18.06
C PRO A 521 -11.05 56.34 18.84
N PHE A 522 -10.15 55.59 19.48
CA PHE A 522 -9.10 56.15 20.33
C PHE A 522 -7.82 56.45 19.54
N THR A 523 -7.08 57.48 19.97
CA THR A 523 -5.72 57.73 19.48
C THR A 523 -4.71 56.76 20.12
N HIS A 524 -3.53 56.61 19.50
CA HIS A 524 -2.52 55.63 19.89
C HIS A 524 -2.10 55.71 21.36
N GLU A 525 -1.99 56.91 21.95
CA GLU A 525 -1.64 57.09 23.37
C GLU A 525 -2.64 56.40 24.32
N TYR A 526 -3.94 56.58 24.07
CA TYR A 526 -5.00 55.93 24.86
C TYR A 526 -5.10 54.43 24.57
N ARG A 527 -4.81 54.00 23.33
CA ARG A 527 -4.71 52.57 22.99
C ARG A 527 -3.58 51.89 23.76
N GLU A 528 -2.43 52.54 23.88
CA GLU A 528 -1.27 52.01 24.63
C GLU A 528 -1.55 51.97 26.15
N GLU A 529 -2.21 53.01 26.70
CA GLU A 529 -2.69 53.03 28.09
C GLU A 529 -3.67 51.87 28.37
N LEU A 530 -4.67 51.70 27.51
CA LEU A 530 -5.69 50.66 27.65
C LEU A 530 -5.10 49.26 27.45
N SER A 531 -4.19 49.08 26.49
CA SER A 531 -3.46 47.83 26.22
C SER A 531 -2.65 47.39 27.44
N ARG A 532 -1.83 48.28 28.01
CA ARG A 532 -1.04 48.00 29.21
C ARG A 532 -1.92 47.64 30.42
N HIS A 533 -3.06 48.32 30.58
CA HIS A 533 -3.98 48.00 31.67
C HIS A 533 -4.70 46.65 31.48
N TRP A 534 -5.16 46.34 30.26
CA TRP A 534 -5.74 45.04 29.95
C TRP A 534 -4.75 43.88 30.11
N LEU A 535 -3.48 44.06 29.73
CA LEU A 535 -2.44 43.05 29.96
C LEU A 535 -2.31 42.73 31.46
N SER A 536 -2.32 43.76 32.33
CA SER A 536 -2.33 43.57 33.80
C SER A 536 -3.55 42.77 34.26
N ILE A 537 -4.76 43.14 33.82
CA ILE A 537 -6.01 42.43 34.14
C ILE A 537 -5.92 40.96 33.74
N CYS A 538 -5.44 40.67 32.53
CA CYS A 538 -5.34 39.30 32.03
C CYS A 538 -4.35 38.45 32.84
N LEU A 539 -3.20 39.02 33.23
CA LEU A 539 -2.20 38.34 34.06
C LEU A 539 -2.68 38.14 35.51
N GLU A 540 -3.38 39.13 36.08
CA GLU A 540 -3.97 39.08 37.42
C GLU A 540 -5.10 38.03 37.53
N GLU A 541 -5.93 37.89 36.49
CA GLU A 541 -6.95 36.84 36.39
C GLU A 541 -6.37 35.46 36.00
N GLY A 542 -5.04 35.36 35.82
CA GLY A 542 -4.33 34.10 35.59
C GLY A 542 -4.42 33.53 34.18
N MET A 543 -4.69 34.37 33.17
CA MET A 543 -4.62 33.97 31.77
C MET A 543 -3.19 34.01 31.23
N THR A 544 -2.86 33.06 30.37
CA THR A 544 -1.62 33.04 29.60
C THR A 544 -1.71 34.04 28.45
N VAL A 545 -1.06 35.19 28.62
CA VAL A 545 -0.83 36.21 27.59
C VAL A 545 0.68 36.39 27.44
N ARG A 546 1.14 36.67 26.23
CA ARG A 546 2.54 37.05 26.00
C ARG A 546 2.86 38.44 26.59
N GLU A 547 3.97 38.57 27.32
CA GLU A 547 4.39 39.84 27.92
C GLU A 547 4.67 40.93 26.87
N ASP A 548 5.27 40.58 25.73
CA ASP A 548 5.46 41.44 24.55
C ASP A 548 4.25 41.41 23.59
N PHE A 549 3.02 41.51 24.12
CA PHE A 549 1.81 41.47 23.29
C PHE A 549 1.83 42.57 22.20
N SER A 550 1.62 42.15 20.94
CA SER A 550 1.50 43.05 19.79
C SER A 550 0.41 42.59 18.83
N ILE A 551 -0.59 43.44 18.61
CA ILE A 551 -1.68 43.17 17.66
C ILE A 551 -1.17 42.88 16.24
N ALA A 552 -0.04 43.50 15.84
CA ALA A 552 0.58 43.27 14.55
C ALA A 552 1.10 41.84 14.40
N ARG A 553 1.74 41.29 15.44
CA ARG A 553 2.20 39.88 15.47
C ARG A 553 1.01 38.91 15.45
N THR A 554 -0.06 39.24 16.16
CA THR A 554 -1.23 38.36 16.30
C THR A 554 -2.11 38.33 15.05
N LEU A 555 -2.39 39.48 14.42
CA LEU A 555 -3.37 39.60 13.34
C LEU A 555 -2.79 39.82 11.93
N SER A 556 -1.52 40.23 11.79
CA SER A 556 -0.90 40.48 10.48
C SER A 556 0.40 39.69 10.27
N SER A 557 0.87 39.65 9.03
CA SER A 557 2.18 39.10 8.68
C SER A 557 3.20 40.21 8.36
N PRO A 558 4.51 39.96 8.56
CA PRO A 558 5.58 40.85 8.09
C PRO A 558 5.62 41.07 6.58
N SER A 559 4.86 40.30 5.80
CA SER A 559 4.69 40.48 4.35
C SER A 559 3.59 41.50 4.05
N GLU A 560 2.46 41.42 4.74
CA GLU A 560 1.34 42.39 4.61
C GLU A 560 1.75 43.78 5.09
N MET A 561 2.46 43.90 6.21
CA MET A 561 2.98 45.19 6.68
C MET A 561 3.89 45.85 5.64
N ARG A 562 4.78 45.07 5.00
CA ARG A 562 5.61 45.56 3.89
C ARG A 562 4.79 45.94 2.65
N GLN A 563 3.71 45.21 2.36
CA GLN A 563 2.80 45.57 1.28
C GLN A 563 2.11 46.90 1.56
N TRP A 564 1.60 47.14 2.77
CA TRP A 564 0.98 48.43 3.14
C TRP A 564 1.98 49.59 3.03
N SER A 565 3.25 49.38 3.40
CA SER A 565 4.32 50.36 3.17
C SER A 565 4.53 50.69 1.69
N LEU A 566 4.46 49.70 0.80
CA LEU A 566 4.54 49.90 -0.66
C LEU A 566 3.28 50.59 -1.23
N GLU A 567 2.11 50.33 -0.65
CA GLU A 567 0.84 51.01 -0.95
C GLU A 567 0.83 52.47 -0.43
N GLY A 568 1.86 52.89 0.32
CA GLY A 568 2.06 54.27 0.75
C GLY A 568 1.57 54.59 2.17
N LEU A 569 1.24 53.57 2.96
CA LEU A 569 1.01 53.73 4.40
C LEU A 569 2.35 53.90 5.13
N PRO A 570 2.50 54.87 6.04
CA PRO A 570 3.69 54.97 6.88
C PRO A 570 3.89 53.74 7.77
N SER A 571 5.15 53.48 8.15
CA SER A 571 5.56 52.27 8.88
C SER A 571 5.65 52.46 10.40
N ASP A 572 4.98 53.49 10.93
CA ASP A 572 4.85 53.70 12.37
C ASP A 572 3.76 52.79 12.98
N ALA A 573 3.82 52.62 14.30
CA ALA A 573 2.92 51.72 15.03
C ALA A 573 1.43 52.12 14.89
N ALA A 574 1.11 53.41 14.92
CA ALA A 574 -0.27 53.88 14.86
C ALA A 574 -0.89 53.66 13.47
N SER A 575 -0.13 53.94 12.40
CA SER A 575 -0.54 53.65 11.02
C SER A 575 -0.76 52.14 10.79
N ILE A 576 0.16 51.30 11.29
CA ILE A 576 0.05 49.83 11.20
C ILE A 576 -1.17 49.31 12.01
N GLU A 577 -1.39 49.79 13.23
CA GLU A 577 -2.59 49.49 14.03
C GLU A 577 -3.87 49.86 13.28
N ASN A 578 -3.94 51.07 12.71
CA ASN A 578 -5.09 51.53 11.93
C ASN A 578 -5.35 50.60 10.73
N ALA A 579 -4.32 50.19 10.00
CA ALA A 579 -4.47 49.24 8.89
C ALA A 579 -4.96 47.86 9.36
N ILE A 580 -4.49 47.37 10.52
CA ILE A 580 -4.95 46.10 11.10
C ILE A 580 -6.43 46.19 11.50
N LEU A 581 -6.83 47.26 12.21
CA LEU A 581 -8.21 47.53 12.61
C LEU A 581 -9.14 47.53 11.38
N VAL A 582 -8.74 48.24 10.31
CA VAL A 582 -9.49 48.37 9.07
C VAL A 582 -9.56 47.06 8.26
N CYS A 583 -8.49 46.26 8.23
CA CYS A 583 -8.50 44.99 7.51
C CYS A 583 -9.30 43.89 8.21
N ASN A 584 -9.41 43.96 9.56
CA ASN A 584 -9.98 42.89 10.38
C ASN A 584 -11.30 43.26 11.06
N CYS A 585 -11.89 44.43 10.81
CA CYS A 585 -13.21 44.78 11.35
C CYS A 585 -14.37 44.05 10.64
N SER A 586 -15.39 43.65 11.40
CA SER A 586 -16.62 43.00 10.90
C SER A 586 -17.70 43.96 10.39
N LYS A 587 -17.57 45.23 10.76
CA LYS A 587 -18.44 46.35 10.36
C LYS A 587 -17.66 47.24 9.40
N CYS A 588 -18.36 47.95 8.52
CA CYS A 588 -17.73 48.94 7.65
C CYS A 588 -17.06 50.02 8.52
N PRO A 589 -15.73 50.21 8.43
CA PRO A 589 -15.02 51.18 9.26
C PRO A 589 -15.30 52.61 8.76
N LEU A 590 -15.48 53.54 9.69
CA LEU A 590 -15.47 54.97 9.39
C LEU A 590 -14.04 55.48 9.58
N LEU A 591 -13.46 56.05 8.52
CA LEU A 591 -12.13 56.66 8.56
C LEU A 591 -12.26 58.16 8.84
N ILE A 592 -11.66 58.62 9.93
CA ILE A 592 -11.47 60.05 10.21
C ILE A 592 -10.04 60.37 9.76
N ASP A 593 -9.90 60.98 8.59
CA ASP A 593 -8.62 61.08 7.86
C ASP A 593 -8.34 62.52 7.38
N PRO A 594 -8.01 63.46 8.29
CA PRO A 594 -7.79 64.86 7.94
C PRO A 594 -6.53 65.10 7.07
N GLU A 595 -5.62 64.12 6.98
CA GLU A 595 -4.39 64.19 6.18
C GLU A 595 -4.50 63.40 4.85
N GLU A 596 -5.67 62.86 4.51
CA GLU A 596 -5.90 61.94 3.39
C GLU A 596 -4.89 60.76 3.35
N GLN A 597 -4.34 60.33 4.49
CA GLN A 597 -3.35 59.26 4.57
C GLN A 597 -4.01 57.91 4.28
N GLY A 598 -5.08 57.60 5.00
CA GLY A 598 -5.87 56.37 4.80
C GLY A 598 -6.51 56.34 3.41
N THR A 599 -7.02 57.48 2.95
CA THR A 599 -7.66 57.65 1.63
C THR A 599 -6.66 57.40 0.50
N ARG A 600 -5.42 57.94 0.60
CA ARG A 600 -4.35 57.66 -0.36
C ARG A 600 -3.90 56.20 -0.34
N TRP A 601 -3.83 55.58 0.83
CA TRP A 601 -3.52 54.15 0.97
C TRP A 601 -4.60 53.28 0.28
N PHE A 602 -5.89 53.54 0.55
CA PHE A 602 -7.01 52.85 -0.11
C PHE A 602 -6.96 52.98 -1.63
N ARG A 603 -6.77 54.19 -2.17
CA ARG A 603 -6.67 54.41 -3.64
C ARG A 603 -5.50 53.67 -4.31
N ARG A 604 -4.43 53.37 -3.56
CA ARG A 604 -3.22 52.69 -4.06
C ARG A 604 -3.22 51.18 -3.81
N ARG A 605 -4.15 50.68 -3.00
CA ARG A 605 -4.25 49.27 -2.64
C ARG A 605 -4.76 48.45 -3.82
N ASN A 606 -4.04 47.37 -4.14
CA ASN A 606 -4.44 46.45 -5.20
C ASN A 606 -5.57 45.54 -4.70
N PHE A 607 -6.81 45.96 -4.91
CA PHE A 607 -7.98 45.15 -4.64
C PHE A 607 -8.17 44.03 -5.68
N THR A 608 -8.69 42.89 -5.22
CA THR A 608 -9.05 41.74 -6.09
C THR A 608 -10.38 41.94 -6.83
N ARG A 609 -11.12 43.01 -6.50
CA ARG A 609 -12.39 43.40 -7.11
C ARG A 609 -12.30 44.86 -7.55
N GLU A 610 -13.15 45.25 -8.49
CA GLU A 610 -13.24 46.64 -8.93
C GLU A 610 -13.53 47.58 -7.76
N PHE A 611 -12.79 48.68 -7.71
CA PHE A 611 -12.85 49.72 -6.68
C PHE A 611 -13.53 50.96 -7.27
N LYS A 612 -14.49 51.52 -6.54
CA LYS A 612 -15.22 52.73 -6.94
C LYS A 612 -15.29 53.74 -5.79
N GLU A 613 -14.84 54.95 -6.07
CA GLU A 613 -14.97 56.11 -5.18
C GLU A 613 -16.27 56.85 -5.52
N ILE A 614 -17.06 57.22 -4.50
CA ILE A 614 -18.36 57.89 -4.64
C ILE A 614 -18.45 59.02 -3.60
N SER A 615 -18.89 60.21 -4.01
CA SER A 615 -19.11 61.33 -3.09
C SER A 615 -20.54 61.27 -2.52
N SER A 616 -20.72 61.61 -1.24
CA SER A 616 -22.06 61.76 -0.66
C SER A 616 -22.84 62.97 -1.19
N VAL A 617 -22.17 63.88 -1.90
CA VAL A 617 -22.77 65.09 -2.51
C VAL A 617 -23.51 64.75 -3.82
N ASP A 618 -23.20 63.63 -4.45
CA ASP A 618 -23.77 63.29 -5.75
C ASP A 618 -25.25 62.88 -5.60
N ASP A 619 -26.18 63.54 -6.32
CA ASP A 619 -27.62 63.20 -6.30
C ASP A 619 -27.91 61.73 -6.63
N ASP A 620 -27.00 61.08 -7.37
CA ASP A 620 -27.04 59.68 -7.79
C ASP A 620 -26.32 58.71 -6.81
N ALA A 621 -25.73 59.19 -5.72
CA ALA A 621 -24.85 58.40 -4.84
C ALA A 621 -25.49 57.10 -4.35
N LEU A 622 -26.73 57.14 -3.85
CA LEU A 622 -27.44 55.94 -3.38
C LEU A 622 -27.68 54.92 -4.51
N ARG A 623 -27.92 55.39 -5.75
CA ARG A 623 -28.08 54.52 -6.92
C ARG A 623 -26.76 53.85 -7.28
N LEU A 624 -25.68 54.62 -7.34
CA LEU A 624 -24.33 54.13 -7.66
C LEU A 624 -23.79 53.17 -6.59
N ILE A 625 -24.08 53.42 -5.31
CA ILE A 625 -23.77 52.50 -4.19
C ILE A 625 -24.57 51.21 -4.33
N SER A 626 -25.88 51.28 -4.62
CA SER A 626 -26.72 50.10 -4.83
C SER A 626 -26.21 49.24 -5.99
N GLU A 627 -25.93 49.85 -7.15
CA GLU A 627 -25.33 49.19 -8.31
C GLU A 627 -24.00 48.50 -7.94
N ALA A 628 -23.11 49.22 -7.26
CA ALA A 628 -21.81 48.69 -6.84
C ALA A 628 -21.91 47.53 -5.84
N VAL A 629 -22.82 47.61 -4.87
CA VAL A 629 -23.09 46.52 -3.93
C VAL A 629 -23.68 45.30 -4.65
N THR A 630 -24.60 45.49 -5.62
CA THR A 630 -25.13 44.37 -6.42
C THR A 630 -24.10 43.72 -7.34
N ALA A 631 -23.13 44.50 -7.84
CA ALA A 631 -21.99 43.99 -8.60
C ALA A 631 -20.88 43.39 -7.71
N GLY A 632 -20.97 43.53 -6.38
CA GLY A 632 -19.97 43.05 -5.43
C GLY A 632 -18.65 43.85 -5.42
N MET A 633 -18.66 45.07 -5.97
CA MET A 633 -17.53 45.99 -6.01
C MET A 633 -17.17 46.54 -4.62
N ILE A 634 -15.94 47.01 -4.46
CA ILE A 634 -15.49 47.71 -3.25
C ILE A 634 -15.79 49.20 -3.42
N VAL A 635 -16.50 49.78 -2.46
CA VAL A 635 -16.95 51.18 -2.51
C VAL A 635 -16.31 51.99 -1.40
N LEU A 636 -15.65 53.10 -1.76
CA LEU A 636 -15.25 54.14 -0.83
C LEU A 636 -16.25 55.29 -0.95
N VAL A 637 -16.96 55.60 0.15
CA VAL A 637 -17.89 56.74 0.23
C VAL A 637 -17.22 57.89 0.95
N ILE A 638 -17.01 59.00 0.26
CA ILE A 638 -16.51 60.24 0.87
C ILE A 638 -17.69 61.01 1.44
N LEU A 639 -17.69 61.21 2.76
CA LEU A 639 -18.73 61.96 3.47
C LEU A 639 -18.34 63.44 3.57
N SER A 640 -19.14 64.32 2.97
CA SER A 640 -18.95 65.77 2.96
C SER A 640 -19.58 66.49 4.17
N GLU A 641 -20.54 65.86 4.84
CA GLU A 641 -21.24 66.39 6.01
C GLU A 641 -21.18 65.37 7.16
N GLY A 642 -21.22 65.87 8.40
CA GLY A 642 -21.24 65.03 9.61
C GLY A 642 -22.54 64.23 9.82
N THR A 643 -23.52 64.34 8.92
CA THR A 643 -24.80 63.64 8.96
C THR A 643 -24.88 62.57 7.88
N LEU A 644 -24.84 61.31 8.30
CA LEU A 644 -25.06 60.15 7.42
C LEU A 644 -26.54 60.10 6.96
N ASP A 645 -26.77 59.93 5.67
CA ASP A 645 -28.12 59.66 5.13
C ASP A 645 -28.76 58.45 5.85
N PRO A 646 -29.98 58.56 6.41
CA PRO A 646 -30.69 57.43 7.02
C PRO A 646 -30.80 56.19 6.12
N ALA A 647 -30.87 56.34 4.79
CA ALA A 647 -30.86 55.24 3.83
C ALA A 647 -29.50 54.53 3.78
N LEU A 648 -28.40 55.29 3.73
CA LEU A 648 -27.05 54.75 3.82
C LEU A 648 -26.81 54.06 5.18
N GLY A 649 -27.29 54.66 6.27
CA GLY A 649 -27.25 54.05 7.60
C GLY A 649 -28.10 52.78 7.74
N ALA A 650 -29.20 52.65 6.99
CA ALA A 650 -29.96 51.39 6.92
C ALA A 650 -29.21 50.31 6.14
N LEU A 651 -28.54 50.69 5.04
CA LEU A 651 -27.69 49.81 4.24
C LEU A 651 -26.48 49.33 5.05
N LEU A 652 -25.75 50.20 5.73
CA LEU A 652 -24.59 49.83 6.56
C LEU A 652 -24.94 48.96 7.78
N ARG A 653 -26.21 48.94 8.23
CA ARG A 653 -26.70 48.03 9.28
C ARG A 653 -27.18 46.68 8.75
N THR A 654 -27.38 46.55 7.44
CA THR A 654 -27.80 45.28 6.79
C THR A 654 -26.67 44.63 5.99
N VAL A 655 -25.68 45.41 5.55
CA VAL A 655 -24.42 44.91 4.99
C VAL A 655 -23.52 44.43 6.12
N VAL A 656 -23.42 43.11 6.27
CA VAL A 656 -22.28 42.50 6.95
C VAL A 656 -21.05 42.77 6.11
N CYS A 657 -20.00 43.35 6.69
CA CYS A 657 -18.75 43.55 5.97
C CYS A 657 -18.19 42.15 5.65
N ALA A 658 -18.04 41.83 4.36
CA ALA A 658 -17.68 40.48 3.92
C ALA A 658 -16.20 40.20 4.23
N GLN A 659 -15.93 39.81 5.48
CA GLN A 659 -14.62 39.36 5.94
C GLN A 659 -14.23 38.08 5.19
N THR A 660 -13.48 38.27 4.11
CA THR A 660 -12.37 37.41 3.67
C THR A 660 -12.47 35.92 4.00
N SER A 661 -13.32 35.19 3.29
CA SER A 661 -13.11 33.77 3.04
C SER A 661 -13.28 33.46 1.55
N TRP A 662 -12.20 33.01 0.92
CA TRP A 662 -12.32 32.23 -0.30
C TRP A 662 -12.76 30.81 0.07
N ILE A 663 -13.62 30.21 -0.78
CA ILE A 663 -14.11 28.82 -0.75
C ILE A 663 -15.27 28.55 0.25
N GLY A 664 -16.40 28.05 -0.25
CA GLY A 664 -17.45 27.38 0.55
C GLY A 664 -18.89 27.71 0.13
N PHE A 665 -19.57 26.76 -0.51
CA PHE A 665 -20.92 26.86 -1.10
C PHE A 665 -22.11 26.95 -0.10
N GLU A 666 -23.23 27.52 -0.60
CA GLU A 666 -24.66 27.14 -0.37
C GLU A 666 -25.69 27.98 0.47
N PHE A 667 -26.79 28.34 -0.24
CA PHE A 667 -28.22 28.61 0.08
C PHE A 667 -28.78 29.73 1.03
N PHE A 668 -29.38 30.75 0.38
CA PHE A 668 -30.76 31.30 0.55
C PHE A 668 -31.36 31.70 1.93
N THR A 669 -31.77 32.97 2.11
CA THR A 669 -33.19 33.45 2.02
C THR A 669 -33.36 34.96 2.32
N ARG A 670 -34.56 35.51 2.05
CA ARG A 670 -34.94 36.95 2.13
C ARG A 670 -35.84 37.25 3.34
N ARG A 671 -35.75 38.45 3.96
CA ARG A 671 -36.83 39.49 4.06
C ARG A 671 -36.62 40.55 5.17
N TRP A 672 -37.32 41.68 5.01
CA TRP A 672 -37.28 42.92 5.83
C TRP A 672 -38.34 42.98 6.95
N LYS A 673 -38.20 43.91 7.90
CA LYS A 673 -39.31 44.78 8.40
C LYS A 673 -38.83 46.12 8.98
N CYS A 674 -39.76 47.08 9.21
CA CYS A 674 -39.48 48.52 9.15
C CYS A 674 -40.57 49.41 9.83
N THR A 675 -40.22 50.18 10.89
CA THR A 675 -40.99 51.33 11.45
C THR A 675 -40.08 52.17 12.40
N VAL A 676 -39.85 53.49 12.32
CA VAL A 676 -40.62 54.73 12.00
C VAL A 676 -41.27 55.41 13.22
N THR A 677 -40.72 56.55 13.66
CA THR A 677 -41.35 57.90 13.84
C THR A 677 -40.48 58.81 14.73
N LYS A 678 -40.58 60.15 14.73
CA LYS A 678 -40.78 61.17 13.68
C LYS A 678 -40.51 62.56 14.32
N SER A 679 -39.69 63.41 13.71
CA SER A 679 -39.47 64.79 14.19
C SER A 679 -40.54 65.78 13.68
N LYS A 680 -40.82 66.81 14.48
CA LYS A 680 -41.03 68.21 14.05
C LYS A 680 -40.66 69.10 15.25
N ALA A 681 -39.66 69.99 15.09
CA ALA A 681 -39.83 71.42 14.73
C ALA A 681 -40.36 72.25 15.92
N MET A 682 -39.94 73.50 16.16
CA MET A 682 -39.30 74.49 15.29
C MET A 682 -38.68 75.60 16.16
N MET A 683 -37.75 76.39 15.59
CA MET A 683 -36.98 77.49 16.23
C MET A 683 -35.86 77.06 17.19
#